data_AF-A0A061J7C0-F1
#
_entry.id   AF-A0A061J7C0-F1
#
_cell.length_a   1.000
_cell.length_b   1.000
_cell.length_c   1.000
_cell.angle_alpha   90.00
_cell.angle_beta   90.00
_cell.angle_gamma   90.00
#
_symmetry.space_group_name_H-M   'P 1'
#
loop_
_entity.id
_entity.type
_entity.pdbx_description
1 polymer ?
#
loop_
_entity_poly.entity_id
_entity_poly.type
_entity_poly.pdbx_seq_one_letter_code
_entity_poly.pdbx_strand_id
1 'polypeptide(L)'
;MSRADKRQHRDHIVGTSKDATVRLYAFANTRPGYQVVFSPEKPVIVLKTRRGSEHQHPCSQWAPLASHLFLQRPNTTHAMYVADTTALPEAMEQGERVTPTVGPVVKRLANVLAKLNPHEATMVAAGVSGPLAFKYVIMGEKMLGHADRLVRRLILLCPASVQPFRQLARDANKRVPAVDYPKPRLVVLLSDVAQAKEWQEWLQNSAVDTCSGVSSLLDSWCISTNLRPSLFEAVAREMGSSADGTMVNLETRFSAPRVFRIDFVLSKDTKNTEQRITLSPLSTTGCDDSDGAAGSETDKVAAADEEVASTEGSEGFCSEGCHSPAETSTVFGIMTLQHCRHPTRVVLEARVMDAGAAGILGTTQGRVVMHCLEEAAKVGAAEFNGLKLEKGLAVCVESSLERDEAGRTTLRALRLTPLTRMQEKLSMTICAMTEVPTYNVSAIAHAYGALLVRGRKCVLVRDVSGVFDGMRVPFLLHDNAEESSMDCAVRALCEQCDISPDNFYIPSCISPVCYYDRSGADGTTVCVTLYVALALTAPSGAARDAVEEEESPGEPYDWFGYAKATSLLQTESERGALQDLQRCLRRAYDAGVYVPLKGFGIFGDDVVGATHSSKAPTFSSLAGLELMVVCAPGDTEGHTTQLAKELTKEFVLRVTESTSREEIEQAALTSLREGAHVLVLCLSCDVDVNVFSEEELTHWSGRGVRPRIVTLLLPGVSEAIMEQRNEAAAAAFVYGAMLSDMLLTVDADMEHFSPPTWGLLRLASQLNSDLVLYCGLTARRLINLPPRLTTAAANGLNSSEAALHEIVIRRVGRPLMAARLAPLLEVGGLRDCCRYATILWAQGDVWLASRPHARGVLTLDARSCCFALEEGEPWQEDEDEAARENVIIMHVWATPAGQKELEGVVGEVLDGMLYRATPLEAEVAGEDGLPPWD
;
A
#
# COMPACT_ATOMS: atom_id res chain seq x y z
N MET A 1 -22.63 -17.61 17.40
CA MET A 1 -23.01 -16.50 18.32
C MET A 1 -24.42 -16.07 17.98
N SER A 2 -25.29 -15.98 18.99
CA SER A 2 -26.66 -15.50 18.83
C SER A 2 -26.70 -14.00 18.49
N ARG A 3 -27.86 -13.47 18.02
CA ARG A 3 -28.05 -12.03 17.75
C ARG A 3 -27.81 -11.17 19.01
N ALA A 4 -28.11 -11.69 20.21
CA ALA A 4 -27.85 -11.00 21.46
C ALA A 4 -26.36 -11.02 21.83
N ASP A 5 -25.67 -12.16 21.67
CA ASP A 5 -24.21 -12.24 21.87
C ASP A 5 -23.45 -11.33 20.90
N LYS A 6 -23.96 -11.17 19.68
CA LYS A 6 -23.40 -10.25 18.68
C LYS A 6 -23.62 -8.79 19.05
N ARG A 7 -24.79 -8.41 19.59
CA ARG A 7 -25.02 -7.04 20.10
C ARG A 7 -24.16 -6.75 21.32
N GLN A 8 -24.04 -7.69 22.25
CA GLN A 8 -23.18 -7.55 23.42
C GLN A 8 -21.69 -7.41 23.04
N HIS A 9 -21.23 -8.12 22.00
CA HIS A 9 -19.89 -7.96 21.44
C HIS A 9 -19.71 -6.75 20.52
N ARG A 10 -20.78 -6.22 19.92
CA ARG A 10 -20.75 -4.99 19.10
C ARG A 10 -20.53 -3.74 19.96
N ASP A 11 -21.03 -3.78 21.20
CA ASP A 11 -20.94 -2.66 22.13
C ASP A 11 -19.72 -2.76 23.09
N HIS A 12 -19.01 -3.91 23.11
CA HIS A 12 -17.83 -4.13 23.95
C HIS A 12 -16.59 -4.50 23.12
N ILE A 13 -15.62 -3.58 23.18
CA ILE A 13 -14.31 -3.59 22.52
C ILE A 13 -13.47 -4.80 22.96
N VAL A 14 -12.87 -5.50 21.98
CA VAL A 14 -11.84 -6.51 22.26
C VAL A 14 -10.61 -5.84 22.87
N GLY A 15 -10.39 -6.06 24.16
CA GLY A 15 -9.26 -5.52 24.93
C GLY A 15 -9.66 -4.52 26.02
N THR A 16 -10.90 -4.04 26.09
CA THR A 16 -11.31 -3.13 27.19
C THR A 16 -11.38 -3.80 28.55
N SER A 17 -11.29 -3.01 29.63
CA SER A 17 -11.33 -3.46 31.04
C SER A 17 -12.62 -4.22 31.34
N LYS A 18 -13.67 -3.93 30.56
CA LYS A 18 -15.04 -4.45 30.67
C LYS A 18 -15.33 -5.65 29.74
N ASP A 19 -14.44 -6.04 28.83
CA ASP A 19 -14.62 -7.21 27.96
C ASP A 19 -13.84 -8.43 28.49
N ALA A 20 -14.44 -9.61 28.38
CA ALA A 20 -13.84 -10.90 28.71
C ALA A 20 -12.79 -11.31 27.67
N THR A 21 -11.75 -10.50 27.49
CA THR A 21 -10.75 -10.62 26.41
C THR A 21 -9.32 -10.66 26.92
N VAL A 22 -8.41 -11.14 26.06
CA VAL A 22 -6.97 -11.12 26.33
C VAL A 22 -6.51 -9.67 26.30
N ARG A 23 -5.95 -9.20 27.41
CA ARG A 23 -5.41 -7.84 27.54
C ARG A 23 -3.97 -7.81 27.06
N LEU A 24 -3.57 -6.71 26.43
CA LEU A 24 -2.23 -6.56 25.91
C LEU A 24 -1.54 -5.35 26.54
N TYR A 25 -0.35 -5.59 27.09
CA TYR A 25 0.51 -4.55 27.65
C TYR A 25 1.86 -4.56 26.94
N ALA A 26 2.54 -3.41 26.94
CA ALA A 26 3.85 -3.22 26.33
C ALA A 26 4.77 -2.45 27.29
N PHE A 27 5.95 -2.98 27.55
CA PHE A 27 7.05 -2.22 28.14
C PHE A 27 7.81 -1.50 27.02
N ALA A 28 7.99 -0.18 27.13
CA ALA A 28 8.77 0.62 26.19
C ALA A 28 9.62 1.68 26.91
N ASN A 29 10.79 2.01 26.36
CA ASN A 29 11.70 3.06 26.85
C ASN A 29 11.88 4.22 25.85
N THR A 30 10.88 4.44 24.98
CA THR A 30 10.88 5.44 23.89
C THR A 30 10.93 6.89 24.41
N ARG A 31 11.27 7.84 23.53
CA ARG A 31 11.45 9.26 23.89
C ARG A 31 10.13 9.91 24.35
N PRO A 32 10.16 10.89 25.27
CA PRO A 32 9.01 11.76 25.53
C PRO A 32 8.54 12.43 24.22
N GLY A 33 7.24 12.30 23.88
CA GLY A 33 6.66 12.89 22.67
C GLY A 33 6.71 12.04 21.40
N TYR A 34 7.36 10.87 21.42
CA TYR A 34 7.36 9.93 20.29
C TYR A 34 6.08 9.07 20.31
N GLN A 35 5.23 9.18 19.28
CA GLN A 35 4.09 8.28 19.10
C GLN A 35 4.60 6.88 18.72
N VAL A 36 4.46 5.93 19.64
CA VAL A 36 4.93 4.56 19.42
C VAL A 36 3.90 3.81 18.58
N VAL A 37 4.26 3.41 17.36
CA VAL A 37 3.48 2.47 16.56
C VAL A 37 3.99 1.06 16.85
N PHE A 38 3.17 0.21 17.47
CA PHE A 38 3.58 -1.16 17.82
C PHE A 38 3.30 -2.12 16.66
N SER A 39 4.25 -2.21 15.71
CA SER A 39 4.28 -3.23 14.64
C SER A 39 5.69 -3.86 14.54
N PRO A 40 6.10 -4.65 15.54
CA PRO A 40 7.46 -5.17 15.64
C PRO A 40 7.70 -6.34 14.68
N GLU A 41 8.89 -6.36 14.04
CA GLU A 41 9.29 -7.52 13.23
C GLU A 41 9.41 -8.77 14.10
N LYS A 42 10.26 -8.79 15.15
CA LYS A 42 10.52 -9.98 16.00
C LYS A 42 10.26 -9.73 17.50
N PRO A 43 9.00 -9.55 17.95
CA PRO A 43 8.73 -9.18 19.33
C PRO A 43 8.95 -10.31 20.34
N VAL A 44 9.19 -9.90 21.59
CA VAL A 44 9.14 -10.78 22.76
C VAL A 44 7.76 -10.65 23.40
N ILE A 45 7.05 -11.77 23.52
CA ILE A 45 5.68 -11.82 24.03
C ILE A 45 5.62 -12.74 25.25
N VAL A 46 5.20 -12.20 26.39
CA VAL A 46 5.03 -12.96 27.62
C VAL A 46 3.56 -13.35 27.79
N LEU A 47 3.26 -14.64 27.93
CA LEU A 47 1.91 -15.12 28.19
C LEU A 47 1.65 -15.33 29.69
N LYS A 48 0.66 -14.59 30.22
CA LYS A 48 0.21 -14.66 31.62
C LYS A 48 -1.22 -15.20 31.71
N THR A 49 -1.46 -16.22 32.53
CA THR A 49 -2.75 -16.93 32.57
C THR A 49 -3.38 -17.13 33.96
N ARG A 50 -2.66 -16.95 35.07
CA ARG A 50 -3.24 -17.07 36.44
C ARG A 50 -3.03 -15.85 37.31
N ARG A 51 -4.01 -15.63 38.20
CA ARG A 51 -3.99 -14.62 39.28
C ARG A 51 -2.73 -14.78 40.14
N GLY A 52 -1.84 -13.79 40.05
CA GLY A 52 -1.15 -13.30 41.25
C GLY A 52 -2.17 -12.66 42.19
N SER A 53 -1.73 -12.16 43.34
CA SER A 53 -2.63 -11.47 44.29
C SER A 53 -3.55 -10.48 43.56
N GLU A 54 -4.82 -10.42 43.97
CA GLU A 54 -5.90 -9.67 43.27
C GLU A 54 -5.61 -8.16 43.07
N HIS A 55 -4.50 -7.65 43.59
CA HIS A 55 -4.14 -6.24 43.65
C HIS A 55 -2.83 -5.91 42.91
N GLN A 56 -2.24 -6.85 42.15
CA GLN A 56 -0.96 -6.63 41.47
C GLN A 56 -1.13 -6.49 39.94
N HIS A 57 -0.52 -5.45 39.35
CA HIS A 57 -0.51 -5.22 37.91
C HIS A 57 0.00 -6.45 37.13
N PRO A 58 -0.61 -6.82 35.98
CA PRO A 58 -0.18 -7.93 35.15
C PRO A 58 1.32 -7.95 34.79
N CYS A 59 1.92 -6.77 34.63
CA CYS A 59 3.30 -6.55 34.21
C CYS A 59 4.32 -6.58 35.36
N SER A 60 3.91 -6.43 36.63
CA SER A 60 4.87 -6.26 37.75
C SER A 60 5.90 -7.39 37.85
N GLN A 61 5.47 -8.64 37.67
CA GLN A 61 6.35 -9.82 37.73
C GLN A 61 7.40 -9.82 36.61
N TRP A 62 7.12 -9.14 35.50
CA TRP A 62 7.93 -9.17 34.27
C TRP A 62 8.76 -7.90 34.09
N ALA A 63 8.61 -6.91 34.97
CA ALA A 63 9.41 -5.69 34.94
C ALA A 63 10.93 -5.97 35.00
N PRO A 64 11.45 -6.89 35.83
CA PRO A 64 12.89 -7.21 35.83
C PRO A 64 13.38 -7.78 34.50
N LEU A 65 12.57 -8.61 33.82
CA LEU A 65 12.89 -9.14 32.49
C LEU A 65 12.96 -8.01 31.46
N ALA A 66 11.98 -7.10 31.47
CA ALA A 66 11.97 -5.93 30.58
C ALA A 66 13.22 -5.06 30.80
N SER A 67 13.53 -4.71 32.05
CA SER A 67 14.73 -3.93 32.38
C SER A 67 16.01 -4.59 31.88
N HIS A 68 16.14 -5.91 32.07
CA HIS A 68 17.32 -6.63 31.60
C HIS A 68 17.42 -6.66 30.07
N LEU A 69 16.29 -6.84 29.36
CA LEU A 69 16.23 -6.78 27.90
C LEU A 69 16.67 -5.42 27.35
N PHE A 70 16.15 -4.32 27.91
CA PHE A 70 16.49 -2.97 27.46
C PHE A 70 17.93 -2.57 27.83
N LEU A 71 18.50 -3.12 28.91
CA LEU A 71 19.91 -2.94 29.25
C LEU A 71 20.84 -3.69 28.29
N GLN A 72 20.49 -4.91 27.90
CA GLN A 72 21.26 -5.69 26.92
C GLN A 72 21.11 -5.17 25.49
N ARG A 73 19.99 -4.50 25.18
CA ARG A 73 19.68 -3.94 23.86
C ARG A 73 19.32 -2.46 23.92
N PRO A 74 20.31 -1.59 24.11
CA PRO A 74 20.11 -0.15 24.12
C PRO A 74 19.59 0.41 22.78
N ASN A 75 19.65 -0.37 21.70
CA ASN A 75 19.29 0.03 20.35
C ASN A 75 17.83 -0.27 19.97
N THR A 76 17.15 -1.19 20.67
CA THR A 76 15.79 -1.57 20.27
C THR A 76 14.82 -0.39 20.43
N THR A 77 14.18 0.01 19.34
CA THR A 77 12.99 0.89 19.32
C THR A 77 11.71 0.12 19.72
N HIS A 78 11.79 -1.21 19.82
CA HIS A 78 10.69 -2.14 20.03
C HIS A 78 10.35 -2.40 21.51
N ALA A 79 9.10 -2.82 21.77
CA ALA A 79 8.58 -3.11 23.10
C ALA A 79 8.63 -4.61 23.48
N MET A 80 8.60 -4.90 24.79
CA MET A 80 8.30 -6.24 25.32
C MET A 80 6.81 -6.33 25.66
N TYR A 81 6.11 -7.30 25.10
CA TYR A 81 4.67 -7.44 25.24
C TYR A 81 4.28 -8.43 26.34
N VAL A 82 3.19 -8.15 27.04
CA VAL A 82 2.56 -9.08 27.99
C VAL A 82 1.12 -9.29 27.56
N ALA A 83 0.83 -10.51 27.08
CA ALA A 83 -0.52 -10.97 26.78
C ALA A 83 -1.11 -11.62 28.04
N ASP A 84 -2.12 -10.97 28.62
CA ASP A 84 -2.74 -11.36 29.87
C ASP A 84 -4.13 -11.96 29.64
N THR A 85 -4.28 -13.23 29.99
CA THR A 85 -5.53 -13.99 29.89
C THR A 85 -6.20 -14.20 31.25
N THR A 86 -5.71 -13.59 32.33
CA THR A 86 -6.16 -13.86 33.70
C THR A 86 -7.60 -13.45 34.00
N ALA A 87 -8.13 -12.47 33.26
CA ALA A 87 -9.50 -11.98 33.43
C ALA A 87 -10.55 -12.80 32.65
N LEU A 88 -10.15 -13.90 31.99
CA LEU A 88 -11.09 -14.74 31.25
C LEU A 88 -11.96 -15.59 32.19
N PRO A 89 -13.25 -15.79 31.89
CA PRO A 89 -14.15 -16.60 32.72
C PRO A 89 -13.68 -18.06 32.87
N GLU A 90 -13.86 -18.64 34.07
CA GLU A 90 -13.48 -20.04 34.34
C GLU A 90 -14.13 -21.04 33.38
N ALA A 91 -15.35 -20.76 32.90
CA ALA A 91 -16.03 -21.57 31.89
C ALA A 91 -15.24 -21.66 30.57
N MET A 92 -14.53 -20.60 30.18
CA MET A 92 -13.66 -20.63 29.00
C MET A 92 -12.40 -21.44 29.24
N GLU A 93 -11.81 -21.38 30.43
CA GLU A 93 -10.67 -22.24 30.78
C GLU A 93 -11.06 -23.72 30.79
N GLN A 94 -12.25 -24.05 31.31
CA GLN A 94 -12.79 -25.40 31.27
C GLN A 94 -13.05 -25.84 29.82
N GLY A 95 -13.65 -24.97 29.01
CA GLY A 95 -13.84 -25.22 27.58
C GLY A 95 -12.53 -25.43 26.83
N GLU A 96 -11.46 -24.71 27.17
CA GLU A 96 -10.14 -24.88 26.58
C GLU A 96 -9.52 -26.24 26.91
N ARG A 97 -9.73 -26.75 28.13
CA ARG A 97 -9.23 -28.06 28.56
C ARG A 97 -9.97 -29.22 27.89
N VAL A 98 -11.27 -29.06 27.64
CA VAL A 98 -12.10 -30.10 27.00
C VAL A 98 -11.94 -30.11 25.48
N THR A 99 -11.64 -28.96 24.87
CA THR A 99 -11.53 -28.86 23.41
C THR A 99 -10.18 -29.41 22.93
N PRO A 100 -10.14 -30.50 22.14
CA PRO A 100 -8.90 -31.12 21.71
C PRO A 100 -8.15 -30.32 20.62
N THR A 101 -8.78 -29.30 20.04
CA THR A 101 -8.23 -28.51 18.92
C THR A 101 -7.85 -27.09 19.33
N VAL A 102 -8.72 -26.12 19.06
CA VAL A 102 -8.58 -24.72 19.44
C VAL A 102 -9.80 -24.38 20.27
N GLY A 103 -9.59 -24.16 21.56
CA GLY A 103 -10.64 -23.73 22.46
C GLY A 103 -10.83 -22.20 22.45
N PRO A 104 -11.73 -21.71 23.31
CA PRO A 104 -12.09 -20.28 23.35
C PRO A 104 -10.94 -19.37 23.79
N VAL A 105 -10.01 -19.86 24.62
CA VAL A 105 -8.88 -19.07 25.13
C VAL A 105 -7.82 -18.93 24.04
N VAL A 106 -7.45 -20.03 23.37
CA VAL A 106 -6.49 -20.03 22.26
C VAL A 106 -6.99 -19.16 21.10
N LYS A 107 -8.30 -19.21 20.80
CA LYS A 107 -8.90 -18.35 19.75
C LYS A 107 -8.81 -16.86 20.09
N ARG A 108 -9.09 -16.47 21.34
CA ARG A 108 -8.98 -15.07 21.77
C ARG A 108 -7.53 -14.60 21.79
N LEU A 109 -6.60 -15.45 22.25
CA LEU A 109 -5.16 -15.17 22.18
C LEU A 109 -4.71 -14.96 20.73
N ALA A 110 -5.11 -15.85 19.82
CA ALA A 110 -4.78 -15.72 18.40
C ALA A 110 -5.28 -14.43 17.78
N ASN A 111 -6.53 -14.04 18.06
CA ASN A 111 -7.08 -12.78 17.54
C ASN A 111 -6.28 -11.56 17.99
N VAL A 112 -5.81 -11.54 19.25
CA VAL A 112 -5.01 -10.43 19.78
C VAL A 112 -3.60 -10.43 19.19
N LEU A 113 -2.96 -11.59 19.11
CA LEU A 113 -1.62 -11.71 18.53
C LEU A 113 -1.60 -11.47 17.02
N ALA A 114 -2.63 -11.87 16.29
CA ALA A 114 -2.76 -11.57 14.86
C ALA A 114 -2.88 -10.06 14.60
N LYS A 115 -3.56 -9.31 15.48
CA LYS A 115 -3.66 -7.85 15.39
C LYS A 115 -2.36 -7.13 15.73
N LEU A 116 -1.45 -7.77 16.47
CA LEU A 116 -0.07 -7.31 16.65
C LEU A 116 0.81 -7.56 15.40
N ASN A 117 0.38 -8.47 14.52
CA ASN A 117 1.09 -8.91 13.32
C ASN A 117 2.60 -9.20 13.52
N PRO A 118 2.99 -10.05 14.49
CA PRO A 118 4.39 -10.38 14.70
C PRO A 118 4.95 -11.29 13.59
N HIS A 119 6.21 -11.10 13.21
CA HIS A 119 6.95 -12.00 12.32
C HIS A 119 7.99 -12.81 13.11
N GLU A 120 7.78 -14.11 13.29
CA GLU A 120 8.71 -14.97 14.04
C GLU A 120 8.94 -14.59 15.53
N ALA A 121 7.90 -14.19 16.26
CA ALA A 121 8.02 -13.79 17.67
C ALA A 121 8.63 -14.88 18.58
N THR A 122 9.21 -14.43 19.70
CA THR A 122 9.57 -15.30 20.82
C THR A 122 8.53 -15.18 21.93
N MET A 123 7.80 -16.27 22.18
CA MET A 123 6.82 -16.36 23.26
C MET A 123 7.45 -16.96 24.51
N VAL A 124 7.22 -16.32 25.66
CA VAL A 124 7.69 -16.77 26.98
C VAL A 124 6.48 -17.12 27.84
N ALA A 125 6.44 -18.32 28.41
CA ALA A 125 5.34 -18.79 29.25
C ALA A 125 5.87 -19.48 30.52
N ALA A 126 5.39 -19.05 31.68
CA ALA A 126 5.84 -19.58 32.97
C ALA A 126 4.81 -20.50 33.64
N GLY A 127 5.29 -21.65 34.12
CA GLY A 127 4.53 -22.59 34.94
C GLY A 127 3.20 -22.99 34.30
N VAL A 128 2.12 -22.44 34.85
CA VAL A 128 0.72 -22.72 34.49
C VAL A 128 0.29 -22.15 33.13
N SER A 129 1.00 -21.16 32.57
CA SER A 129 0.74 -20.67 31.21
C SER A 129 1.37 -21.54 30.12
N GLY A 130 2.30 -22.42 30.49
CA GLY A 130 3.04 -23.27 29.56
C GLY A 130 2.16 -24.13 28.65
N PRO A 131 1.20 -24.93 29.18
CA PRO A 131 0.34 -25.76 28.34
C PRO A 131 -0.50 -24.97 27.33
N LEU A 132 -0.98 -23.79 27.71
CA LEU A 132 -1.75 -22.91 26.81
C LEU A 132 -0.86 -22.35 25.69
N ALA A 133 0.33 -21.86 26.04
CA ALA A 133 1.30 -21.36 25.06
C ALA A 133 1.73 -22.46 24.08
N PHE A 134 2.00 -23.66 24.59
CA PHE A 134 2.33 -24.81 23.77
C PHE A 134 1.20 -25.13 22.79
N LYS A 135 -0.04 -25.28 23.28
CA LYS A 135 -1.23 -25.52 22.45
C LYS A 135 -1.41 -24.47 21.35
N TYR A 136 -1.22 -23.18 21.68
CA TYR A 136 -1.28 -22.09 20.71
C TYR A 136 -0.24 -22.28 19.59
N VAL A 137 1.02 -22.54 19.94
CA VAL A 137 2.14 -22.65 18.99
C VAL A 137 2.06 -23.91 18.10
N ILE A 138 1.64 -25.05 18.64
CA ILE A 138 1.60 -26.32 17.88
C ILE A 138 0.29 -26.54 17.11
N MET A 139 -0.81 -25.89 17.48
CA MET A 139 -2.14 -26.13 16.89
C MET A 139 -2.90 -24.84 16.54
N GLY A 140 -2.78 -23.80 17.37
CA GLY A 140 -3.57 -22.58 17.29
C GLY A 140 -3.40 -21.80 16.00
N GLU A 141 -2.15 -21.45 15.66
CA GLU A 141 -1.86 -20.59 14.50
C GLU A 141 -2.33 -21.23 13.18
N LYS A 142 -1.93 -22.50 12.95
CA LYS A 142 -2.27 -23.22 11.72
C LYS A 142 -3.77 -23.46 11.56
N MET A 143 -4.47 -23.91 12.61
CA MET A 143 -5.89 -24.23 12.49
C MET A 143 -6.79 -22.99 12.41
N LEU A 144 -6.26 -21.81 12.72
CA LEU A 144 -6.95 -20.54 12.56
C LEU A 144 -6.63 -19.85 11.22
N GLY A 145 -5.86 -20.51 10.34
CA GLY A 145 -5.67 -20.08 8.95
C GLY A 145 -4.58 -19.04 8.72
N HIS A 146 -3.63 -18.89 9.66
CA HIS A 146 -2.48 -18.01 9.45
C HIS A 146 -1.51 -18.62 8.43
N ALA A 147 -1.17 -17.84 7.39
CA ALA A 147 -0.25 -18.27 6.31
C ALA A 147 1.21 -18.37 6.81
N ASP A 148 1.62 -17.40 7.64
CA ASP A 148 2.94 -17.35 8.27
C ASP A 148 2.90 -17.66 9.76
N ARG A 149 4.05 -18.00 10.33
CA ARG A 149 4.18 -18.32 11.76
C ARG A 149 4.40 -17.06 12.59
N LEU A 150 3.38 -16.71 13.38
CA LEU A 150 3.40 -15.57 14.30
C LEU A 150 4.44 -15.76 15.42
N VAL A 151 4.57 -16.98 15.95
CA VAL A 151 5.52 -17.35 17.02
C VAL A 151 6.47 -18.45 16.55
N ARG A 152 7.73 -18.11 16.28
CA ARG A 152 8.76 -19.07 15.85
C ARG A 152 9.40 -19.80 17.02
N ARG A 153 9.55 -19.15 18.18
CA ARG A 153 10.24 -19.70 19.35
C ARG A 153 9.36 -19.63 20.58
N LEU A 154 9.25 -20.75 21.30
CA LEU A 154 8.54 -20.85 22.57
C LEU A 154 9.53 -21.19 23.69
N ILE A 155 9.57 -20.35 24.73
CA ILE A 155 10.35 -20.56 25.96
C ILE A 155 9.39 -20.91 27.10
N LEU A 156 9.51 -22.12 27.63
CA LEU A 156 8.76 -22.59 28.79
C LEU A 156 9.61 -22.43 30.05
N LEU A 157 9.13 -21.64 31.01
CA LEU A 157 9.81 -21.38 32.28
C LEU A 157 9.22 -22.25 33.39
N CYS A 158 10.03 -23.15 33.93
CA CYS A 158 9.70 -24.03 35.06
C CYS A 158 8.28 -24.63 34.96
N PRO A 159 7.93 -25.35 33.86
CA PRO A 159 6.64 -26.02 33.76
C PRO A 159 6.48 -27.05 34.89
N ALA A 160 5.30 -27.11 35.50
CA ALA A 160 5.06 -27.97 36.67
C ALA A 160 5.16 -29.48 36.38
N SER A 161 4.87 -29.91 35.14
CA SER A 161 4.92 -31.30 34.71
C SER A 161 4.95 -31.39 33.17
N VAL A 162 5.53 -32.45 32.62
CA VAL A 162 5.52 -32.75 31.18
C VAL A 162 4.17 -33.32 30.70
N GLN A 163 3.35 -33.90 31.58
CA GLN A 163 2.15 -34.68 31.21
C GLN A 163 1.13 -33.91 30.35
N PRO A 164 0.78 -32.64 30.64
CA PRO A 164 -0.14 -31.88 29.79
C PRO A 164 0.38 -31.71 28.35
N PHE A 165 1.69 -31.54 28.20
CA PHE A 165 2.34 -31.37 26.90
C PHE A 165 2.35 -32.68 26.10
N ARG A 166 2.51 -33.83 26.76
CA ARG A 166 2.39 -35.16 26.13
C ARG A 166 1.00 -35.36 25.52
N GLN A 167 -0.05 -34.99 26.25
CA GLN A 167 -1.42 -35.12 25.77
C GLN A 167 -1.67 -34.22 24.56
N LEU A 168 -1.27 -32.95 24.64
CA LEU A 168 -1.43 -31.98 23.54
C LEU A 168 -0.71 -32.41 22.26
N ALA A 169 0.52 -32.94 22.39
CA ALA A 169 1.28 -33.43 21.22
C ALA A 169 0.62 -34.65 20.55
N ARG A 170 0.06 -35.57 21.34
CA ARG A 170 -0.71 -36.72 20.81
C ARG A 170 -1.95 -36.27 20.03
N ASP A 171 -2.65 -35.26 20.54
CA ASP A 171 -3.86 -34.74 19.90
C ASP A 171 -3.56 -33.98 18.61
N ALA A 172 -2.42 -33.27 18.54
CA ALA A 172 -1.92 -32.64 17.33
C ALA A 172 -1.51 -33.66 16.25
N ASN A 173 -0.79 -34.72 16.63
CA ASN A 173 -0.29 -35.75 15.71
C ASN A 173 -1.40 -36.59 15.04
N LYS A 174 -2.57 -36.74 15.68
CA LYS A 174 -3.71 -37.46 15.08
C LYS A 174 -4.32 -36.75 13.87
N ARG A 175 -3.93 -35.51 13.59
CA ARG A 175 -4.67 -34.61 12.69
C ARG A 175 -3.80 -33.92 11.63
N VAL A 176 -2.63 -34.48 11.30
CA VAL A 176 -1.65 -33.86 10.36
C VAL A 176 -2.30 -33.56 8.99
N PRO A 177 -2.47 -32.29 8.59
CA PRO A 177 -2.90 -31.91 7.25
C PRO A 177 -1.69 -31.82 6.30
N ALA A 178 -1.92 -32.16 5.03
CA ALA A 178 -0.95 -32.37 3.93
C ALA A 178 -0.06 -31.18 3.48
N VAL A 179 0.04 -30.09 4.25
CA VAL A 179 0.77 -28.87 3.88
C VAL A 179 1.89 -28.57 4.89
N ASP A 180 3.09 -28.32 4.36
CA ASP A 180 4.31 -27.93 5.08
C ASP A 180 4.16 -26.53 5.71
N TYR A 181 3.61 -26.47 6.92
CA TYR A 181 3.63 -25.26 7.75
C TYR A 181 4.92 -25.21 8.57
N PRO A 182 5.61 -24.06 8.67
CA PRO A 182 6.89 -23.98 9.40
C PRO A 182 6.77 -24.50 10.84
N LYS A 183 7.76 -25.27 11.30
CA LYS A 183 7.77 -25.85 12.65
C LYS A 183 8.40 -24.85 13.66
N PRO A 184 7.92 -24.81 14.92
CA PRO A 184 8.44 -23.93 15.96
C PRO A 184 9.65 -24.54 16.68
N ARG A 185 10.43 -23.68 17.34
CA ARG A 185 11.54 -24.05 18.23
C ARG A 185 11.09 -24.01 19.70
N LEU A 186 11.44 -25.04 20.47
CA LEU A 186 11.08 -25.15 21.89
C LEU A 186 12.30 -25.02 22.80
N VAL A 187 12.26 -24.11 23.76
CA VAL A 187 13.26 -23.99 24.83
C VAL A 187 12.57 -24.27 26.16
N VAL A 188 13.13 -25.16 26.96
CA VAL A 188 12.58 -25.48 28.30
C VAL A 188 13.62 -25.14 29.36
N LEU A 189 13.28 -24.16 30.21
CA LEU A 189 14.10 -23.75 31.34
C LEU A 189 13.59 -24.43 32.61
N LEU A 190 14.42 -25.24 33.26
CA LEU A 190 14.03 -26.02 34.44
C LEU A 190 14.95 -25.73 35.62
N SER A 191 14.36 -25.56 36.80
CA SER A 191 15.10 -25.40 38.05
C SER A 191 15.54 -26.73 38.66
N ASP A 192 14.89 -27.84 38.29
CA ASP A 192 15.14 -29.18 38.81
C ASP A 192 15.71 -30.12 37.75
N VAL A 193 16.82 -30.77 38.09
CA VAL A 193 17.51 -31.74 37.24
C VAL A 193 16.68 -33.02 37.03
N ALA A 194 15.85 -33.41 38.01
CA ALA A 194 14.97 -34.57 37.86
C ALA A 194 13.88 -34.32 36.81
N GLN A 195 13.26 -33.14 36.84
CA GLN A 195 12.33 -32.70 35.79
C GLN A 195 13.02 -32.59 34.43
N ALA A 196 14.27 -32.10 34.39
CA ALA A 196 15.03 -32.01 33.15
C ALA A 196 15.23 -33.38 32.47
N LYS A 197 15.46 -34.44 33.27
CA LYS A 197 15.53 -35.82 32.75
C LYS A 197 14.18 -36.29 32.18
N GLU A 198 13.08 -36.05 32.87
CA GLU A 198 11.74 -36.45 32.39
C GLU A 198 11.36 -35.75 31.06
N TRP A 199 11.72 -34.47 30.93
CA TRP A 199 11.56 -33.70 29.69
C TRP A 199 12.49 -34.20 28.59
N GLN A 200 13.74 -34.50 28.92
CA GLN A 200 14.72 -35.02 27.98
C GLN A 200 14.31 -36.39 27.45
N GLU A 201 13.89 -37.31 28.31
CA GLU A 201 13.37 -38.63 27.91
C GLU A 201 12.17 -38.49 26.96
N TRP A 202 11.25 -37.58 27.24
CA TRP A 202 10.10 -37.37 26.37
C TRP A 202 10.47 -36.81 24.99
N LEU A 203 11.34 -35.79 24.95
CA LEU A 203 11.77 -35.13 23.71
C LEU A 203 12.76 -35.99 22.89
N GLN A 204 13.50 -36.90 23.53
CA GLN A 204 14.41 -37.84 22.86
C GLN A 204 13.72 -39.14 22.42
N ASN A 205 12.89 -39.76 23.26
CA ASN A 205 12.18 -41.02 22.91
C ASN A 205 11.17 -40.82 21.76
N SER A 206 10.74 -39.58 21.53
CA SER A 206 9.88 -39.21 20.39
C SER A 206 10.60 -39.16 19.03
N ALA A 207 11.93 -39.27 18.99
CA ALA A 207 12.70 -39.37 17.76
C ALA A 207 12.73 -40.80 17.17
N VAL A 208 12.33 -41.82 17.94
CA VAL A 208 12.41 -43.24 17.56
C VAL A 208 11.06 -43.80 17.09
N ASP A 209 9.93 -43.29 17.63
CA ASP A 209 8.57 -43.69 17.24
C ASP A 209 7.93 -42.69 16.26
N THR A 210 8.00 -42.99 14.96
CA THR A 210 7.57 -42.14 13.83
C THR A 210 6.08 -41.80 13.78
N CYS A 211 5.23 -42.50 14.53
CA CYS A 211 3.76 -42.27 14.52
C CYS A 211 3.20 -41.56 15.77
N SER A 212 4.01 -41.20 16.77
CA SER A 212 3.50 -40.54 17.99
C SER A 212 4.39 -39.44 18.59
N GLY A 213 5.57 -39.21 18.03
CA GLY A 213 6.57 -38.31 18.60
C GLY A 213 6.29 -36.81 18.43
N VAL A 214 6.71 -36.00 19.40
CA VAL A 214 6.68 -34.53 19.36
C VAL A 214 7.68 -33.96 18.34
N SER A 215 8.68 -34.75 17.97
CA SER A 215 9.72 -34.38 17.00
C SER A 215 9.16 -34.06 15.60
N SER A 216 8.00 -34.62 15.23
CA SER A 216 7.31 -34.24 13.98
C SER A 216 6.76 -32.81 14.03
N LEU A 217 6.44 -32.30 15.22
CA LEU A 217 5.79 -31.02 15.46
C LEU A 217 6.77 -29.86 15.66
N LEU A 218 8.06 -30.13 15.91
CA LEU A 218 9.08 -29.14 16.26
C LEU A 218 10.21 -29.09 15.23
N ASP A 219 10.79 -27.90 15.05
CA ASP A 219 12.00 -27.65 14.25
C ASP A 219 13.25 -28.05 15.04
N SER A 220 13.34 -27.56 16.27
CA SER A 220 14.41 -27.86 17.21
C SER A 220 13.90 -27.75 18.64
N TRP A 221 14.60 -28.38 19.58
CA TRP A 221 14.33 -28.21 21.01
C TRP A 221 15.62 -28.15 21.83
N CYS A 222 15.61 -27.42 22.94
CA CYS A 222 16.68 -27.44 23.93
C CYS A 222 16.12 -27.40 25.36
N ILE A 223 16.86 -28.00 26.29
CA ILE A 223 16.58 -27.97 27.73
C ILE A 223 17.78 -27.31 28.40
N SER A 224 17.53 -26.29 29.21
CA SER A 224 18.59 -25.63 29.98
C SER A 224 18.22 -25.60 31.46
N THR A 225 19.15 -26.08 32.28
CA THR A 225 19.09 -26.00 33.75
C THR A 225 19.95 -24.86 34.29
N ASN A 226 20.61 -24.11 33.40
CA ASN A 226 21.48 -23.00 33.78
C ASN A 226 20.68 -21.70 33.95
N LEU A 227 20.05 -21.57 35.12
CA LEU A 227 19.24 -20.41 35.50
C LEU A 227 20.04 -19.27 36.16
N ARG A 228 21.38 -19.31 36.12
CA ARG A 228 22.22 -18.32 36.79
C ARG A 228 22.49 -17.11 35.88
N PRO A 229 22.66 -15.90 36.46
CA PRO A 229 22.50 -15.55 37.88
C PRO A 229 21.04 -15.32 38.30
N SER A 230 20.11 -15.13 37.36
CA SER A 230 18.68 -15.16 37.62
C SER A 230 17.90 -15.83 36.48
N LEU A 231 16.67 -16.27 36.76
CA LEU A 231 15.77 -16.86 35.78
C LEU A 231 15.59 -15.94 34.56
N PHE A 232 15.38 -14.64 34.77
CA PHE A 232 15.14 -13.68 33.68
C PHE A 232 16.36 -13.47 32.79
N GLU A 233 17.58 -13.56 33.34
CA GLU A 233 18.80 -13.51 32.53
C GLU A 233 18.99 -14.77 31.69
N ALA A 234 18.59 -15.94 32.22
CA ALA A 234 18.56 -17.16 31.43
C ALA A 234 17.56 -17.05 30.27
N VAL A 235 16.38 -16.43 30.49
CA VAL A 235 15.44 -16.12 29.39
C VAL A 235 16.09 -15.20 28.36
N ALA A 236 16.72 -14.10 28.78
CA ALA A 236 17.40 -13.17 27.89
C ALA A 236 18.49 -13.83 27.03
N ARG A 237 19.27 -14.73 27.62
CA ARG A 237 20.28 -15.52 26.93
C ARG A 237 19.68 -16.43 25.85
N GLU A 238 18.65 -17.20 26.19
CA GLU A 238 18.04 -18.16 25.26
C GLU A 238 17.16 -17.49 24.17
N MET A 239 16.73 -16.24 24.37
CA MET A 239 16.05 -15.46 23.33
C MET A 239 16.98 -15.16 22.13
N GLY A 240 18.30 -15.28 22.29
CA GLY A 240 19.27 -15.34 21.17
C GLY A 240 19.23 -14.14 20.24
N SER A 241 19.05 -12.96 20.80
CA SER A 241 18.74 -11.78 20.03
C SER A 241 19.92 -10.81 20.02
N SER A 242 20.42 -10.52 18.83
CA SER A 242 21.47 -9.53 18.55
C SER A 242 20.88 -8.12 18.47
N ALA A 243 21.73 -7.09 18.65
CA ALA A 243 21.36 -5.74 18.27
C ALA A 243 21.16 -5.70 16.75
N ASP A 244 20.10 -5.03 16.31
CA ASP A 244 19.68 -4.80 14.91
C ASP A 244 20.54 -3.73 14.20
N GLY A 245 21.71 -3.38 14.76
CA GLY A 245 22.63 -2.40 14.17
C GLY A 245 22.20 -0.94 14.25
N THR A 246 20.96 -0.62 14.61
CA THR A 246 20.46 0.76 14.72
C THR A 246 21.13 1.51 15.88
N MET A 247 21.95 2.53 15.58
CA MET A 247 22.51 3.41 16.62
C MET A 247 21.42 4.34 17.16
N VAL A 248 21.01 4.16 18.42
CA VAL A 248 20.02 5.05 19.06
C VAL A 248 20.66 5.89 20.16
N ASN A 249 20.46 7.21 20.09
CA ASN A 249 20.95 8.13 21.11
C ASN A 249 20.30 7.84 22.49
N LEU A 250 21.09 7.32 23.42
CA LEU A 250 20.65 6.88 24.75
C LEU A 250 20.28 8.02 25.70
N GLU A 251 20.72 9.25 25.41
CA GLU A 251 20.43 10.44 26.22
C GLU A 251 18.96 10.89 26.12
N THR A 252 18.23 10.35 25.14
CA THR A 252 16.84 10.76 24.83
C THR A 252 15.77 9.78 25.34
N ARG A 253 16.15 8.69 26.01
CA ARG A 253 15.24 7.62 26.47
C ARG A 253 14.82 7.78 27.93
N PHE A 254 13.72 7.16 28.33
CA PHE A 254 13.42 6.99 29.75
C PHE A 254 14.42 6.01 30.38
N SER A 255 14.96 6.37 31.55
CA SER A 255 15.92 5.54 32.31
C SER A 255 15.32 4.22 32.81
N ALA A 256 14.00 4.17 33.00
CA ALA A 256 13.25 2.96 33.33
C ALA A 256 12.16 2.70 32.28
N PRO A 257 11.93 1.43 31.88
CA PRO A 257 10.88 1.11 30.93
C PRO A 257 9.51 1.42 31.51
N ARG A 258 8.67 2.11 30.72
CA ARG A 258 7.29 2.45 31.07
C ARG A 258 6.35 1.39 30.52
N VAL A 259 5.24 1.19 31.20
CA VAL A 259 4.21 0.22 30.80
C VAL A 259 3.05 0.96 30.16
N PHE A 260 2.66 0.48 28.99
CA PHE A 260 1.51 0.93 28.23
C PHE A 260 0.53 -0.21 28.07
N ARG A 261 -0.75 0.10 28.08
CA ARG A 261 -1.83 -0.80 27.71
C ARG A 261 -2.21 -0.52 26.25
N ILE A 262 -2.38 -1.58 25.48
CA ILE A 262 -2.77 -1.53 24.08
C ILE A 262 -4.17 -2.11 23.95
N ASP A 263 -5.12 -1.27 23.61
CA ASP A 263 -6.49 -1.66 23.32
C ASP A 263 -6.73 -1.61 21.81
N PHE A 264 -7.28 -2.67 21.25
CA PHE A 264 -7.65 -2.71 19.83
C PHE A 264 -9.08 -2.23 19.67
N VAL A 265 -9.23 -0.92 19.52
CA VAL A 265 -10.53 -0.26 19.43
C VAL A 265 -10.95 -0.24 17.96
N LEU A 266 -12.15 -0.70 17.65
CA LEU A 266 -12.74 -0.39 16.36
C LEU A 266 -13.03 1.10 16.36
N SER A 267 -12.23 1.84 15.62
CA SER A 267 -12.38 3.28 15.53
C SER A 267 -13.74 3.59 14.95
N LYS A 268 -14.51 4.41 15.66
CA LYS A 268 -15.77 4.93 15.11
C LYS A 268 -15.51 5.80 13.89
N ASP A 269 -14.30 6.36 13.79
CA ASP A 269 -13.89 7.33 12.78
C ASP A 269 -13.27 6.65 11.55
N THR A 270 -12.31 5.75 11.74
CA THR A 270 -11.64 5.07 10.60
C THR A 270 -12.31 3.75 10.19
N LYS A 271 -13.27 3.25 10.99
CA LYS A 271 -13.86 1.90 10.88
C LYS A 271 -12.82 0.76 10.86
N ASN A 272 -11.55 1.07 11.10
CA ASN A 272 -10.46 0.14 11.22
C ASN A 272 -10.23 -0.18 12.69
N THR A 273 -9.59 -1.32 12.96
CA THR A 273 -9.11 -1.61 14.31
C THR A 273 -7.87 -0.74 14.56
N GLU A 274 -8.02 0.29 15.37
CA GLU A 274 -6.94 1.16 15.82
C GLU A 274 -6.32 0.66 17.12
N GLN A 275 -5.03 0.90 17.28
CA GLN A 275 -4.33 0.67 18.55
C GLN A 275 -4.47 1.92 19.42
N ARG A 276 -5.29 1.84 20.47
CA ARG A 276 -5.35 2.88 21.50
C ARG A 276 -4.34 2.56 22.59
N ILE A 277 -3.34 3.42 22.73
CA ILE A 277 -2.24 3.24 23.67
C ILE A 277 -2.48 4.14 24.88
N THR A 278 -2.57 3.55 26.07
CA THR A 278 -2.74 4.29 27.33
C THR A 278 -1.58 3.97 28.27
N LEU A 279 -1.07 4.98 28.98
CA LEU A 279 -0.06 4.76 30.01
C LEU A 279 -0.71 3.97 31.16
N SER A 280 -0.07 2.87 31.58
CA SER A 280 -0.56 2.03 32.68
C SER A 280 0.58 1.81 33.67
N PRO A 281 0.79 2.74 34.63
CA PRO A 281 1.89 2.66 35.59
C PRO A 281 1.83 1.38 36.43
N LEU A 282 2.99 0.78 36.73
CA LEU A 282 3.09 -0.46 37.54
C LEU A 282 2.52 -0.33 38.96
N SER A 283 2.28 0.90 39.44
CA SER A 283 1.62 1.21 40.71
C SER A 283 0.09 1.08 40.67
N THR A 284 -0.51 0.96 39.49
CA THR A 284 -1.94 0.77 39.30
C THR A 284 -2.32 -0.72 39.36
N THR A 285 -3.62 -1.01 39.45
CA THR A 285 -4.12 -2.39 39.30
C THR A 285 -4.08 -2.87 37.84
N GLY A 286 -3.75 -1.98 36.90
CA GLY A 286 -3.88 -2.22 35.45
C GLY A 286 -5.33 -2.22 34.95
N CYS A 287 -6.30 -1.90 35.84
CA CYS A 287 -7.75 -1.92 35.58
C CYS A 287 -8.44 -0.56 35.81
N ASP A 288 -7.69 0.53 36.01
CA ASP A 288 -8.25 1.80 36.45
C ASP A 288 -9.00 2.49 35.28
N ASP A 289 -10.33 2.42 35.30
CA ASP A 289 -11.21 3.24 34.46
C ASP A 289 -11.19 4.66 35.03
N SER A 290 -10.44 5.57 34.40
CA SER A 290 -10.47 6.99 34.77
C SER A 290 -11.65 7.69 34.10
N ASP A 291 -12.84 7.58 34.71
CA ASP A 291 -13.91 8.56 34.53
C ASP A 291 -13.66 9.72 35.53
N GLY A 292 -13.28 10.90 35.04
CA GLY A 292 -13.47 12.18 35.76
C GLY A 292 -12.39 12.65 36.76
N ALA A 293 -11.40 13.37 36.20
CA ALA A 293 -10.75 14.60 36.69
C ALA A 293 -10.11 14.74 38.10
N ALA A 294 -8.80 14.99 38.02
CA ALA A 294 -8.02 16.07 38.66
C ALA A 294 -7.57 15.94 40.13
N GLY A 295 -6.24 15.96 40.30
CA GLY A 295 -5.62 17.02 41.10
C GLY A 295 -4.66 16.60 42.21
N SER A 296 -3.60 17.43 42.34
CA SER A 296 -2.71 17.62 43.49
C SER A 296 -1.44 16.74 43.52
N GLU A 297 -0.30 17.22 43.00
CA GLU A 297 0.65 18.19 43.61
C GLU A 297 1.54 17.53 44.68
N THR A 298 2.83 17.78 44.88
CA THR A 298 3.75 18.91 44.66
C THR A 298 5.18 18.32 44.94
N ASP A 299 6.33 18.85 44.54
CA ASP A 299 6.99 20.11 44.94
C ASP A 299 8.49 19.96 44.50
N LYS A 300 9.34 20.93 44.10
CA LYS A 300 9.62 22.34 44.49
C LYS A 300 10.36 23.04 43.32
N VAL A 301 10.41 24.37 43.18
CA VAL A 301 10.89 25.39 44.14
C VAL A 301 10.35 26.81 43.85
N ALA A 302 9.74 27.40 44.90
CA ALA A 302 9.73 28.79 45.43
C ALA A 302 9.16 29.96 44.58
N ALA A 303 8.49 30.99 45.15
CA ALA A 303 8.41 31.49 46.53
C ALA A 303 7.17 32.40 46.79
N ALA A 304 6.77 32.47 48.09
CA ALA A 304 6.10 33.55 48.85
C ALA A 304 4.63 33.95 48.54
N ASP A 305 3.72 34.27 49.47
CA ASP A 305 3.57 34.14 50.94
C ASP A 305 2.11 34.57 51.29
N GLU A 306 1.61 34.15 52.48
CA GLU A 306 0.49 34.72 53.30
C GLU A 306 -0.98 34.63 52.80
N GLU A 307 -2.04 34.44 53.61
CA GLU A 307 -2.28 33.91 54.96
C GLU A 307 -3.84 33.74 55.17
N VAL A 308 -4.25 32.80 56.05
CA VAL A 308 -5.44 32.83 56.96
C VAL A 308 -6.89 32.48 56.46
N ALA A 309 -7.29 31.24 56.83
CA ALA A 309 -8.41 30.78 57.69
C ALA A 309 -9.93 30.81 57.33
N SER A 310 -10.53 29.61 57.48
CA SER A 310 -11.81 29.20 58.16
C SER A 310 -13.14 29.91 57.79
N THR A 311 -14.30 29.29 57.58
CA THR A 311 -15.04 28.33 58.45
C THR A 311 -16.34 27.88 57.72
N GLU A 312 -16.93 26.82 58.25
CA GLU A 312 -18.10 26.02 57.90
C GLU A 312 -19.44 26.72 57.56
N GLY A 313 -20.24 26.03 56.73
CA GLY A 313 -21.64 25.72 57.05
C GLY A 313 -22.74 26.49 56.31
N SER A 314 -23.45 25.83 55.39
CA SER A 314 -24.92 25.66 55.46
C SER A 314 -25.45 25.05 54.16
N GLU A 315 -26.18 23.94 54.32
CA GLU A 315 -26.99 23.27 53.31
C GLU A 315 -28.17 24.14 52.84
N GLY A 316 -28.62 23.93 51.60
CA GLY A 316 -29.86 24.54 51.08
C GLY A 316 -30.12 24.38 49.58
N PHE A 317 -30.66 23.21 49.19
CA PHE A 317 -31.59 22.94 48.08
C PHE A 317 -31.37 23.46 46.63
N CYS A 318 -31.11 22.47 45.76
CA CYS A 318 -31.68 22.20 44.43
C CYS A 318 -32.18 23.34 43.52
N SER A 319 -31.57 23.48 42.34
CA SER A 319 -32.22 23.16 41.05
C SER A 319 -31.27 23.35 39.85
N GLU A 320 -31.35 22.41 38.91
CA GLU A 320 -31.09 22.53 37.46
C GLU A 320 -29.65 22.69 36.93
N GLY A 321 -29.26 21.68 36.13
CA GLY A 321 -28.67 21.87 34.81
C GLY A 321 -27.21 22.31 34.76
N CYS A 322 -26.28 21.36 34.76
CA CYS A 322 -24.97 21.56 34.13
C CYS A 322 -24.52 20.28 33.42
N HIS A 323 -24.88 20.21 32.14
CA HIS A 323 -24.15 19.44 31.15
C HIS A 323 -22.75 20.04 31.03
N SER A 324 -21.71 19.32 31.43
CA SER A 324 -20.35 19.64 31.01
C SER A 324 -20.16 19.17 29.56
N PRO A 325 -19.78 20.05 28.62
CA PRO A 325 -19.65 19.70 27.21
C PRO A 325 -18.41 18.84 26.98
N ALA A 326 -18.55 17.81 26.14
CA ALA A 326 -17.46 17.00 25.63
C ALA A 326 -16.40 17.88 24.95
N GLU A 327 -15.12 17.50 25.04
CA GLU A 327 -14.01 18.19 24.38
C GLU A 327 -14.33 18.41 22.88
N THR A 328 -14.48 19.66 22.48
CA THR A 328 -14.89 20.02 21.11
C THR A 328 -13.65 20.13 20.22
N SER A 329 -13.61 19.35 19.14
CA SER A 329 -12.56 19.47 18.12
C SER A 329 -12.63 20.85 17.46
N THR A 330 -11.49 21.53 17.30
CA THR A 330 -11.41 22.85 16.69
C THR A 330 -10.76 22.77 15.30
N VAL A 331 -11.40 23.36 14.28
CA VAL A 331 -10.95 23.37 12.88
C VAL A 331 -10.81 24.82 12.41
N PHE A 332 -9.78 25.11 11.61
CA PHE A 332 -9.52 26.46 11.09
C PHE A 332 -9.87 26.55 9.59
N GLY A 333 -10.61 27.60 9.20
CA GLY A 333 -10.99 27.84 7.80
C GLY A 333 -12.25 27.08 7.35
N ILE A 334 -12.49 27.04 6.02
CA ILE A 334 -13.73 26.49 5.44
C ILE A 334 -13.56 25.32 4.47
N MET A 335 -12.32 24.90 4.15
CA MET A 335 -12.05 23.86 3.14
C MET A 335 -12.52 22.45 3.50
N THR A 336 -12.82 22.18 4.77
CA THR A 336 -13.13 20.84 5.28
C THR A 336 -14.45 20.77 6.04
N LEU A 337 -15.28 21.83 5.99
CA LEU A 337 -16.54 21.89 6.75
C LEU A 337 -17.49 20.74 6.43
N GLN A 338 -17.53 20.37 5.15
CA GLN A 338 -18.34 19.27 4.64
C GLN A 338 -17.95 17.90 5.23
N HIS A 339 -16.75 17.77 5.82
CA HIS A 339 -16.27 16.54 6.47
C HIS A 339 -16.33 16.59 8.01
N CYS A 340 -16.59 17.75 8.61
CA CYS A 340 -16.63 17.92 10.07
C CYS A 340 -17.93 17.36 10.68
N ARG A 341 -17.90 17.04 11.98
CA ARG A 341 -19.09 16.62 12.75
C ARG A 341 -19.36 17.60 13.89
N HIS A 342 -20.61 17.83 14.24
CA HIS A 342 -20.94 18.48 15.51
C HIS A 342 -20.50 17.59 16.69
N PRO A 343 -20.05 18.16 17.84
CA PRO A 343 -19.75 19.56 18.10
C PRO A 343 -18.31 19.95 17.68
N THR A 344 -18.09 20.27 16.41
CA THR A 344 -16.84 20.90 15.93
C THR A 344 -16.94 22.41 16.03
N ARG A 345 -15.96 23.02 16.67
CA ARG A 345 -15.77 24.48 16.67
C ARG A 345 -14.96 24.89 15.46
N VAL A 346 -15.48 25.82 14.67
CA VAL A 346 -14.80 26.33 13.48
C VAL A 346 -14.29 27.73 13.79
N VAL A 347 -12.99 27.92 13.70
CA VAL A 347 -12.33 29.22 13.82
C VAL A 347 -12.08 29.76 12.42
N LEU A 348 -12.63 30.95 12.14
CA LEU A 348 -12.62 31.55 10.82
C LEU A 348 -12.10 32.99 10.88
N GLU A 349 -10.94 33.23 10.27
CA GLU A 349 -10.45 34.58 10.00
C GLU A 349 -10.93 35.02 8.61
N ALA A 350 -11.77 36.05 8.55
CA ALA A 350 -12.47 36.46 7.33
C ALA A 350 -12.78 37.96 7.31
N ARG A 351 -13.26 38.44 6.15
CA ARG A 351 -13.86 39.77 6.02
C ARG A 351 -15.37 39.71 5.99
N VAL A 352 -16.02 40.67 6.64
CA VAL A 352 -17.46 40.86 6.55
C VAL A 352 -17.84 41.33 5.14
N MET A 353 -18.59 40.51 4.40
CA MET A 353 -19.06 40.82 3.05
C MET A 353 -20.46 41.45 3.08
N ASP A 354 -21.33 40.90 3.92
CA ASP A 354 -22.69 41.35 4.19
C ASP A 354 -22.99 41.18 5.68
N ALA A 355 -23.48 42.23 6.31
CA ALA A 355 -23.86 42.26 7.72
C ALA A 355 -25.38 42.05 7.93
N GLY A 356 -26.16 41.81 6.86
CA GLY A 356 -27.59 41.53 6.95
C GLY A 356 -27.94 40.21 7.66
N ALA A 357 -29.24 39.89 7.73
CA ALA A 357 -29.80 38.81 8.57
C ALA A 357 -29.15 37.41 8.40
N ALA A 358 -28.58 37.10 7.23
CA ALA A 358 -27.91 35.83 6.99
C ALA A 358 -26.39 35.86 7.22
N GLY A 359 -25.76 37.05 7.31
CA GLY A 359 -24.33 37.27 7.52
C GLY A 359 -23.41 36.55 6.53
N ILE A 360 -22.68 37.26 5.67
CA ILE A 360 -21.71 36.61 4.75
C ILE A 360 -20.29 36.99 5.13
N LEU A 361 -19.45 35.99 5.34
CA LEU A 361 -18.01 36.16 5.53
C LEU A 361 -17.24 35.67 4.29
N GLY A 362 -16.19 36.41 3.93
CA GLY A 362 -15.33 36.14 2.78
C GLY A 362 -13.90 35.82 3.21
N THR A 363 -13.35 34.75 2.65
CA THR A 363 -11.96 34.31 2.83
C THR A 363 -11.27 34.12 1.49
N THR A 364 -9.98 33.80 1.49
CA THR A 364 -9.26 33.27 0.32
C THR A 364 -9.85 31.95 -0.20
N GLN A 365 -10.56 31.20 0.64
CA GLN A 365 -11.15 29.90 0.35
C GLN A 365 -12.62 29.99 -0.14
N GLY A 366 -13.17 31.20 -0.26
CA GLY A 366 -14.56 31.42 -0.67
C GLY A 366 -15.41 32.11 0.39
N ARG A 367 -16.72 32.12 0.16
CA ARG A 367 -17.72 32.76 1.04
C ARG A 367 -18.50 31.73 1.81
N VAL A 368 -18.90 32.05 3.05
CA VAL A 368 -19.73 31.19 3.91
C VAL A 368 -20.85 32.00 4.56
N VAL A 369 -22.02 31.38 4.71
CA VAL A 369 -23.19 31.97 5.39
C VAL A 369 -23.06 31.75 6.90
N MET A 370 -23.27 32.82 7.67
CA MET A 370 -23.06 32.89 9.11
C MET A 370 -24.32 33.32 9.85
N HIS A 371 -24.98 32.36 10.50
CA HIS A 371 -26.09 32.63 11.39
C HIS A 371 -25.62 33.27 12.70
N CYS A 372 -26.48 34.11 13.31
CA CYS A 372 -26.22 34.81 14.58
C CYS A 372 -24.98 35.72 14.60
N LEU A 373 -24.48 36.18 13.44
CA LEU A 373 -23.27 37.02 13.36
C LEU A 373 -23.40 38.35 14.12
N GLU A 374 -24.55 39.03 13.99
CA GLU A 374 -24.82 40.27 14.73
C GLU A 374 -24.93 40.06 16.24
N GLU A 375 -25.46 38.90 16.66
CA GLU A 375 -25.59 38.55 18.08
C GLU A 375 -24.22 38.27 18.70
N ALA A 376 -23.36 37.52 18.00
CA ALA A 376 -21.99 37.26 18.42
C ALA A 376 -21.16 38.55 18.52
N ALA A 377 -21.40 39.53 17.64
CA ALA A 377 -20.76 40.85 17.72
C ALA A 377 -21.20 41.65 18.96
N LYS A 378 -22.47 41.53 19.38
CA LYS A 378 -22.99 42.17 20.61
C LYS A 378 -22.45 41.53 21.87
N VAL A 379 -22.25 40.20 21.88
CA VAL A 379 -21.64 39.47 23.01
C VAL A 379 -20.16 39.84 23.17
N GLY A 380 -19.41 39.96 22.06
CA GLY A 380 -18.02 40.44 22.08
C GLY A 380 -17.88 41.93 22.43
N ALA A 381 -18.93 42.73 22.26
CA ALA A 381 -18.93 44.17 22.54
C ALA A 381 -18.85 44.52 24.05
N ALA A 382 -19.06 43.55 24.95
CA ALA A 382 -18.82 43.72 26.38
C ALA A 382 -17.32 43.81 26.73
N GLU A 383 -16.45 43.23 25.90
CA GLU A 383 -14.97 43.32 26.02
C GLU A 383 -14.39 44.47 25.18
N PHE A 384 -15.12 44.96 24.17
CA PHE A 384 -14.67 46.00 23.23
C PHE A 384 -15.80 46.98 22.90
N ASN A 385 -15.80 48.18 23.52
CA ASN A 385 -16.72 49.33 23.34
C ASN A 385 -17.54 49.36 22.01
N GLY A 386 -18.61 48.57 21.92
CA GLY A 386 -19.58 48.60 20.81
C GLY A 386 -19.01 48.29 19.43
N LEU A 387 -18.75 47.01 19.12
CA LEU A 387 -18.32 46.61 17.77
C LEU A 387 -19.46 46.74 16.74
N LYS A 388 -19.28 47.60 15.74
CA LYS A 388 -20.20 47.75 14.60
C LYS A 388 -19.69 46.94 13.41
N LEU A 389 -20.49 46.00 12.91
CA LEU A 389 -20.15 45.17 11.73
C LEU A 389 -20.28 46.00 10.46
N GLU A 390 -19.14 46.45 9.92
CA GLU A 390 -19.09 47.16 8.64
C GLU A 390 -18.47 46.28 7.56
N LYS A 391 -18.93 46.43 6.32
CA LYS A 391 -18.39 45.68 5.18
C LYS A 391 -16.89 45.93 5.03
N GLY A 392 -16.12 44.85 4.90
CA GLY A 392 -14.66 44.86 4.79
C GLY A 392 -13.91 44.71 6.11
N LEU A 393 -14.60 44.75 7.25
CA LEU A 393 -14.00 44.52 8.56
C LEU A 393 -13.39 43.12 8.65
N ALA A 394 -12.13 43.04 9.06
CA ALA A 394 -11.41 41.79 9.32
C ALA A 394 -11.74 41.27 10.72
N VAL A 395 -12.23 40.04 10.81
CA VAL A 395 -12.70 39.40 12.04
C VAL A 395 -12.20 37.97 12.14
N CYS A 396 -11.98 37.50 13.37
CA CYS A 396 -11.88 36.10 13.72
C CYS A 396 -13.18 35.67 14.40
N VAL A 397 -13.79 34.59 13.91
CA VAL A 397 -15.07 34.09 14.40
C VAL A 397 -14.91 32.64 14.85
N GLU A 398 -15.24 32.37 16.11
CA GLU A 398 -15.46 31.02 16.60
C GLU A 398 -16.93 30.66 16.34
N SER A 399 -17.17 29.52 15.72
CA SER A 399 -18.51 29.13 15.24
C SER A 399 -18.78 27.63 15.44
N SER A 400 -20.04 27.22 15.36
CA SER A 400 -20.46 25.83 15.31
C SER A 400 -21.01 25.48 13.92
N LEU A 401 -20.76 24.25 13.48
CA LEU A 401 -21.27 23.71 12.21
C LEU A 401 -22.79 23.49 12.27
N GLU A 402 -23.50 23.86 11.20
CA GLU A 402 -24.92 23.57 10.97
C GLU A 402 -25.16 23.02 9.55
N ARG A 403 -26.15 22.15 9.41
CA ARG A 403 -26.59 21.58 8.12
C ARG A 403 -28.11 21.63 8.00
N ASP A 404 -28.60 21.88 6.79
CA ASP A 404 -30.04 21.87 6.49
C ASP A 404 -30.48 20.58 5.79
N GLU A 405 -31.79 20.39 5.64
CA GLU A 405 -32.39 19.21 4.99
C GLU A 405 -31.98 19.08 3.50
N ALA A 406 -31.51 20.16 2.88
CA ALA A 406 -30.99 20.16 1.51
C ALA A 406 -29.51 19.76 1.44
N GLY A 407 -28.85 19.49 2.58
CA GLY A 407 -27.43 19.14 2.67
C GLY A 407 -26.48 20.32 2.54
N ARG A 408 -26.95 21.56 2.71
CA ARG A 408 -26.10 22.76 2.68
C ARG A 408 -25.47 22.98 4.05
N THR A 409 -24.20 23.35 4.04
CA THR A 409 -23.44 23.62 5.27
C THR A 409 -23.37 25.12 5.55
N THR A 410 -23.83 25.53 6.72
CA THR A 410 -23.72 26.90 7.25
C THR A 410 -22.99 26.87 8.60
N LEU A 411 -22.67 28.05 9.11
CA LEU A 411 -21.99 28.20 10.39
C LEU A 411 -22.82 29.10 11.30
N ARG A 412 -22.91 28.76 12.58
CA ARG A 412 -23.50 29.61 13.61
C ARG A 412 -22.41 30.26 14.44
N ALA A 413 -22.36 31.59 14.44
CA ALA A 413 -21.37 32.35 15.18
C ALA A 413 -21.57 32.20 16.71
N LEU A 414 -20.49 31.87 17.41
CA LEU A 414 -20.45 31.74 18.88
C LEU A 414 -19.72 32.93 19.52
N ARG A 415 -18.55 33.29 18.98
CA ARG A 415 -17.73 34.41 19.43
C ARG A 415 -17.12 35.13 18.23
N LEU A 416 -17.04 36.44 18.29
CA LEU A 416 -16.44 37.27 17.25
C LEU A 416 -15.41 38.23 17.85
N THR A 417 -14.25 38.36 17.19
CA THR A 417 -13.16 39.24 17.61
C THR A 417 -12.60 40.00 16.40
N PRO A 418 -12.52 41.35 16.42
CA PRO A 418 -11.91 42.10 15.33
C PRO A 418 -10.39 41.85 15.30
N LEU A 419 -9.83 41.73 14.10
CA LEU A 419 -8.39 41.53 13.92
C LEU A 419 -7.65 42.87 13.83
N THR A 420 -6.46 42.91 14.44
CA THR A 420 -5.54 44.05 14.28
C THR A 420 -4.91 44.03 12.89
N ARG A 421 -4.40 45.19 12.42
CA ARG A 421 -3.67 45.27 11.14
C ARG A 421 -2.47 44.33 11.04
N MET A 422 -1.85 43.99 12.18
CA MET A 422 -0.73 43.04 12.21
C MET A 422 -1.22 41.60 12.05
N GLN A 423 -2.29 41.21 12.74
CA GLN A 423 -2.91 39.89 12.57
C GLN A 423 -3.48 39.71 11.16
N GLU A 424 -4.10 40.76 10.61
CA GLU A 424 -4.59 40.78 9.23
C GLU A 424 -3.47 40.51 8.21
N LYS A 425 -2.26 41.07 8.42
CA LYS A 425 -1.09 40.81 7.56
C LYS A 425 -0.50 39.41 7.72
N LEU A 426 -0.71 38.76 8.87
CA LEU A 426 -0.21 37.43 9.17
C LEU A 426 -1.23 36.32 8.85
N SER A 427 -2.50 36.69 8.66
CA SER A 427 -3.57 35.77 8.32
C SER A 427 -3.39 35.18 6.93
N MET A 428 -3.52 33.86 6.81
CA MET A 428 -3.48 33.15 5.52
C MET A 428 -4.84 33.08 4.82
N THR A 429 -5.94 33.40 5.53
CA THR A 429 -7.31 33.29 5.01
C THR A 429 -7.95 34.63 4.67
N ILE A 430 -7.34 35.75 5.08
CA ILE A 430 -7.81 37.09 4.74
C ILE A 430 -7.10 37.61 3.48
N CYS A 431 -7.89 38.08 2.51
CA CYS A 431 -7.42 38.73 1.28
C CYS A 431 -8.11 40.08 1.08
N ALA A 432 -7.73 40.84 0.05
CA ALA A 432 -8.46 42.06 -0.28
C ALA A 432 -9.91 41.75 -0.68
N MET A 433 -10.85 42.66 -0.43
CA MET A 433 -12.27 42.45 -0.78
C MET A 433 -12.51 42.13 -2.26
N THR A 434 -11.65 42.64 -3.14
CA THR A 434 -11.66 42.37 -4.59
C THR A 434 -11.14 40.98 -4.96
N GLU A 435 -10.40 40.34 -4.07
CA GLU A 435 -9.76 39.03 -4.26
C GLU A 435 -10.57 37.89 -3.64
N VAL A 436 -11.59 38.21 -2.82
CA VAL A 436 -12.49 37.20 -2.24
C VAL A 436 -13.22 36.47 -3.38
N PRO A 437 -13.11 35.13 -3.47
CA PRO A 437 -13.76 34.36 -4.52
C PRO A 437 -15.28 34.60 -4.56
N THR A 438 -15.87 34.50 -5.75
CA THR A 438 -17.30 34.79 -5.96
C THR A 438 -18.22 33.65 -5.53
N TYR A 439 -17.70 32.43 -5.42
CA TYR A 439 -18.48 31.26 -5.01
C TYR A 439 -18.75 31.26 -3.49
N ASN A 440 -19.90 30.69 -3.12
CA ASN A 440 -20.34 30.54 -1.75
C ASN A 440 -20.44 29.04 -1.42
N VAL A 441 -19.66 28.57 -0.45
CA VAL A 441 -19.63 27.15 -0.07
C VAL A 441 -20.96 26.73 0.55
N SER A 442 -21.67 27.64 1.22
CA SER A 442 -23.00 27.38 1.79
C SER A 442 -24.12 27.35 0.74
N ALA A 443 -23.83 27.72 -0.51
CA ALA A 443 -24.80 27.60 -1.62
C ALA A 443 -24.75 26.21 -2.29
N ILE A 444 -23.75 25.39 -1.94
CA ILE A 444 -23.58 24.04 -2.47
C ILE A 444 -24.15 23.05 -1.47
N ALA A 445 -25.08 22.22 -1.94
CA ALA A 445 -25.58 21.08 -1.19
C ALA A 445 -24.57 19.92 -1.34
N HIS A 446 -24.38 19.15 -0.28
CA HIS A 446 -23.51 17.97 -0.31
C HIS A 446 -24.33 16.69 -0.16
N ALA A 447 -24.00 15.72 -1.00
CA ALA A 447 -24.52 14.36 -0.93
C ALA A 447 -23.36 13.37 -0.88
N TYR A 448 -23.50 12.32 -0.07
CA TYR A 448 -22.49 11.29 0.07
C TYR A 448 -23.08 9.92 -0.17
N GLY A 449 -22.32 9.11 -0.91
CA GLY A 449 -22.71 7.77 -1.28
C GLY A 449 -21.50 6.88 -1.45
N ALA A 450 -21.73 5.63 -1.79
CA ALA A 450 -20.64 4.71 -2.08
C ALA A 450 -21.03 3.70 -3.14
N LEU A 451 -20.11 3.41 -4.05
CA LEU A 451 -20.24 2.31 -4.99
C LEU A 451 -19.83 1.02 -4.28
N LEU A 452 -20.80 0.19 -3.92
CA LEU A 452 -20.51 -1.13 -3.34
C LEU A 452 -20.09 -2.10 -4.44
N VAL A 453 -18.86 -2.57 -4.36
CA VAL A 453 -18.20 -3.45 -5.32
C VAL A 453 -17.99 -4.83 -4.72
N ARG A 454 -18.21 -5.85 -5.54
CA ARG A 454 -17.95 -7.25 -5.26
C ARG A 454 -17.42 -7.90 -6.51
N GLY A 455 -16.11 -8.13 -6.55
CA GLY A 455 -15.44 -8.67 -7.73
C GLY A 455 -15.64 -7.79 -8.96
N ARG A 456 -16.21 -8.37 -10.01
CA ARG A 456 -16.48 -7.68 -11.29
C ARG A 456 -17.74 -6.82 -11.30
N LYS A 457 -18.51 -6.83 -10.21
CA LYS A 457 -19.83 -6.19 -10.14
C LYS A 457 -19.92 -5.07 -9.13
N CYS A 458 -20.83 -4.15 -9.37
CA CYS A 458 -21.24 -3.12 -8.43
C CYS A 458 -22.74 -3.15 -8.16
N VAL A 459 -23.14 -2.57 -7.04
CA VAL A 459 -24.54 -2.34 -6.70
C VAL A 459 -25.04 -1.05 -7.32
N LEU A 460 -26.19 -1.13 -8.00
CA LEU A 460 -27.04 0.02 -8.31
C LEU A 460 -28.38 -0.13 -7.59
N VAL A 461 -28.98 1.01 -7.22
CA VAL A 461 -30.26 1.05 -6.50
C VAL A 461 -31.37 1.56 -7.39
N ARG A 462 -32.57 1.04 -7.16
CA ARG A 462 -33.84 1.49 -7.72
C ARG A 462 -34.74 1.95 -6.59
N ASP A 463 -35.58 2.93 -6.86
CA ASP A 463 -36.62 3.28 -5.90
C ASP A 463 -37.87 2.43 -6.11
N VAL A 464 -38.20 1.63 -5.10
CA VAL A 464 -39.43 0.82 -5.08
C VAL A 464 -40.65 1.70 -4.73
N SER A 465 -40.44 2.89 -4.15
CA SER A 465 -41.49 3.83 -3.74
C SER A 465 -41.86 4.87 -4.82
N GLY A 466 -41.03 5.02 -5.86
CA GLY A 466 -41.31 5.88 -7.02
C GLY A 466 -40.96 7.37 -6.87
N VAL A 467 -40.13 7.74 -5.90
CA VAL A 467 -39.50 9.07 -5.74
C VAL A 467 -38.52 9.37 -6.88
N PHE A 468 -37.83 8.36 -7.41
CA PHE A 468 -37.02 8.50 -8.63
C PHE A 468 -37.16 7.27 -9.54
N ASP A 469 -37.05 7.49 -10.85
CA ASP A 469 -37.13 6.43 -11.86
C ASP A 469 -35.73 5.88 -12.19
N GLY A 470 -35.67 4.60 -12.55
CA GLY A 470 -34.46 3.93 -13.06
C GLY A 470 -33.42 3.55 -12.01
N MET A 471 -32.18 3.37 -12.47
CA MET A 471 -31.04 2.94 -11.63
C MET A 471 -30.08 4.08 -11.38
N ARG A 472 -29.55 4.14 -10.15
CA ARG A 472 -28.54 5.11 -9.75
C ARG A 472 -27.52 4.52 -8.79
N VAL A 473 -26.41 5.23 -8.60
CA VAL A 473 -25.47 4.92 -7.51
C VAL A 473 -26.11 5.34 -6.17
N PRO A 474 -25.97 4.53 -5.10
CA PRO A 474 -26.59 4.87 -3.82
C PRO A 474 -25.88 6.06 -3.14
N PHE A 475 -26.65 7.10 -2.82
CA PHE A 475 -26.21 8.29 -2.10
C PHE A 475 -27.37 8.98 -1.38
N LEU A 476 -27.08 9.74 -0.33
CA LEU A 476 -28.03 10.55 0.44
C LEU A 476 -27.53 11.98 0.61
N LEU A 477 -28.45 12.93 0.85
CA LEU A 477 -28.11 14.29 1.23
C LEU A 477 -27.50 14.31 2.65
N HIS A 478 -26.52 15.20 2.86
CA HIS A 478 -25.82 15.35 4.13
C HIS A 478 -26.58 16.29 5.07
N ASP A 479 -27.75 15.86 5.52
CA ASP A 479 -28.69 16.68 6.30
C ASP A 479 -28.37 16.75 7.80
N ASN A 480 -27.53 15.85 8.30
CA ASN A 480 -27.23 15.77 9.73
C ASN A 480 -25.80 16.28 10.05
N ALA A 481 -25.70 17.25 10.95
CA ALA A 481 -24.41 17.82 11.37
C ALA A 481 -23.59 16.88 12.27
N GLU A 482 -24.21 15.90 12.94
CA GLU A 482 -23.55 14.93 13.83
C GLU A 482 -22.86 13.79 13.05
N GLU A 483 -23.14 13.63 11.76
CA GLU A 483 -22.55 12.59 10.91
C GLU A 483 -21.42 13.13 10.03
N SER A 484 -20.39 12.32 9.77
CA SER A 484 -19.37 12.69 8.79
C SER A 484 -19.85 12.37 7.38
N SER A 485 -19.16 12.93 6.38
CA SER A 485 -19.30 12.52 4.98
C SER A 485 -19.28 10.99 4.77
N MET A 486 -18.37 10.29 5.44
CA MET A 486 -18.27 8.83 5.36
C MET A 486 -19.43 8.11 6.07
N ASP A 487 -19.89 8.61 7.23
CA ASP A 487 -21.08 8.02 7.88
C ASP A 487 -22.34 8.19 7.01
N CYS A 488 -22.48 9.34 6.36
CA CYS A 488 -23.57 9.59 5.40
C CYS A 488 -23.50 8.61 4.21
N ALA A 489 -22.30 8.34 3.67
CA ALA A 489 -22.10 7.33 2.63
C ALA A 489 -22.43 5.90 3.10
N VAL A 490 -22.03 5.53 4.32
CA VAL A 490 -22.38 4.23 4.93
C VAL A 490 -23.89 4.12 5.13
N ARG A 491 -24.53 5.18 5.62
CA ARG A 491 -25.98 5.27 5.80
C ARG A 491 -26.71 5.13 4.46
N ALA A 492 -26.22 5.77 3.40
CA ALA A 492 -26.78 5.62 2.05
C ALA A 492 -26.79 4.16 1.58
N LEU A 493 -25.69 3.43 1.75
CA LEU A 493 -25.64 2.00 1.43
C LEU A 493 -26.59 1.18 2.32
N CYS A 494 -26.64 1.46 3.62
CA CYS A 494 -27.47 0.70 4.56
C CYS A 494 -28.97 0.92 4.28
N GLU A 495 -29.40 2.16 4.06
CA GLU A 495 -30.80 2.52 3.87
C GLU A 495 -31.31 2.15 2.48
N GLN A 496 -30.51 2.37 1.42
CA GLN A 496 -30.96 2.15 0.04
C GLN A 496 -30.72 0.71 -0.45
N CYS A 497 -29.74 0.00 0.11
CA CYS A 497 -29.46 -1.39 -0.30
C CYS A 497 -29.93 -2.43 0.74
N ASP A 498 -30.41 -2.04 1.93
CA ASP A 498 -30.68 -2.99 3.03
C ASP A 498 -29.46 -3.90 3.36
N ILE A 499 -28.25 -3.35 3.22
CA ILE A 499 -26.99 -4.06 3.48
C ILE A 499 -26.44 -3.60 4.83
N SER A 500 -26.22 -4.56 5.74
CA SER A 500 -25.55 -4.29 7.03
C SER A 500 -24.16 -3.67 6.83
N PRO A 501 -23.75 -2.67 7.63
CA PRO A 501 -22.40 -2.09 7.55
C PRO A 501 -21.29 -3.10 7.83
N ASP A 502 -21.59 -4.24 8.48
CA ASP A 502 -20.64 -5.34 8.71
C ASP A 502 -20.33 -6.16 7.43
N ASN A 503 -21.05 -5.93 6.32
CA ASN A 503 -20.90 -6.68 5.08
C ASN A 503 -20.04 -5.96 4.03
N PHE A 504 -19.57 -4.75 4.32
CA PHE A 504 -18.67 -4.01 3.44
C PHE A 504 -17.72 -3.14 4.26
N TYR A 505 -16.67 -2.66 3.62
CA TYR A 505 -15.80 -1.63 4.19
C TYR A 505 -15.43 -0.62 3.10
N ILE A 506 -15.11 0.61 3.50
CA ILE A 506 -14.67 1.67 2.57
C ILE A 506 -13.17 1.85 2.77
N PRO A 507 -12.30 1.39 1.85
CA PRO A 507 -10.86 1.56 1.98
C PRO A 507 -10.46 3.04 1.94
N SER A 508 -9.57 3.45 2.86
CA SER A 508 -9.06 4.83 2.93
C SER A 508 -8.04 5.17 1.83
N CYS A 509 -7.47 4.15 1.19
CA CYS A 509 -6.46 4.28 0.14
C CYS A 509 -7.05 4.55 -1.26
N ILE A 510 -8.37 4.43 -1.44
CA ILE A 510 -9.03 4.73 -2.71
C ILE A 510 -9.71 6.09 -2.58
N SER A 511 -9.25 7.06 -3.36
CA SER A 511 -9.81 8.40 -3.35
C SER A 511 -11.29 8.41 -3.78
N PRO A 512 -12.17 9.15 -3.07
CA PRO A 512 -13.54 9.32 -3.50
C PRO A 512 -13.61 10.16 -4.78
N VAL A 513 -14.65 9.94 -5.58
CA VAL A 513 -14.92 10.68 -6.82
C VAL A 513 -16.07 11.65 -6.60
N CYS A 514 -15.92 12.88 -7.08
CA CYS A 514 -16.95 13.92 -6.96
C CYS A 514 -17.50 14.28 -8.33
N TYR A 515 -18.82 14.46 -8.42
CA TYR A 515 -19.45 15.12 -9.57
C TYR A 515 -20.47 16.15 -9.08
N TYR A 516 -20.82 17.08 -9.97
CA TYR A 516 -21.75 18.16 -9.66
C TYR A 516 -23.03 17.99 -10.46
N ASP A 517 -24.16 18.04 -9.78
CA ASP A 517 -25.47 18.01 -10.39
C ASP A 517 -26.21 19.34 -10.17
N ARG A 518 -26.90 19.80 -11.22
CA ARG A 518 -27.75 20.99 -11.23
C ARG A 518 -29.15 20.69 -11.77
N SER A 519 -29.52 19.41 -11.88
CA SER A 519 -30.78 18.94 -12.46
C SER A 519 -32.03 19.24 -11.60
N GLY A 520 -31.84 19.64 -10.34
CA GLY A 520 -32.93 19.95 -9.41
C GLY A 520 -33.75 21.19 -9.79
N ALA A 521 -35.07 21.15 -9.53
CA ALA A 521 -36.03 22.21 -9.87
C ALA A 521 -35.68 23.59 -9.28
N ASP A 522 -34.98 23.62 -8.15
CA ASP A 522 -34.63 24.85 -7.42
C ASP A 522 -33.30 25.48 -7.90
N GLY A 523 -32.62 24.88 -8.89
CA GLY A 523 -31.33 25.36 -9.40
C GLY A 523 -30.16 25.22 -8.42
N THR A 524 -30.37 24.56 -7.27
CA THR A 524 -29.32 24.28 -6.28
C THR A 524 -28.28 23.33 -6.88
N THR A 525 -27.00 23.67 -6.72
CA THR A 525 -25.90 22.78 -7.13
C THR A 525 -25.64 21.77 -6.02
N VAL A 526 -25.72 20.48 -6.34
CA VAL A 526 -25.40 19.38 -5.43
C VAL A 526 -24.03 18.82 -5.81
N CYS A 527 -23.09 18.79 -4.87
CA CYS A 527 -21.84 18.06 -4.96
C CYS A 527 -22.06 16.64 -4.43
N VAL A 528 -22.05 15.66 -5.31
CA VAL A 528 -22.18 14.25 -4.95
C VAL A 528 -20.78 13.65 -4.85
N THR A 529 -20.43 13.15 -3.67
CA THR A 529 -19.16 12.47 -3.41
C THR A 529 -19.41 10.98 -3.23
N LEU A 530 -18.81 10.16 -4.08
CA LEU A 530 -18.94 8.72 -4.08
C LEU A 530 -17.64 8.07 -3.58
N TYR A 531 -17.75 7.32 -2.51
CA TYR A 531 -16.68 6.44 -2.02
C TYR A 531 -16.73 5.09 -2.74
N VAL A 532 -15.63 4.34 -2.68
CA VAL A 532 -15.66 2.91 -3.04
C VAL A 532 -15.93 2.10 -1.78
N ALA A 533 -16.94 1.24 -1.78
CA ALA A 533 -17.16 0.25 -0.73
C ALA A 533 -16.88 -1.15 -1.29
N LEU A 534 -16.25 -2.02 -0.51
CA LEU A 534 -15.88 -3.38 -0.92
C LEU A 534 -16.65 -4.38 -0.07
N ALA A 535 -17.38 -5.28 -0.71
CA ALA A 535 -18.14 -6.33 -0.02
C ALA A 535 -17.21 -7.35 0.65
N LEU A 536 -17.52 -7.72 1.90
CA LEU A 536 -16.74 -8.66 2.71
C LEU A 536 -17.17 -10.13 2.50
N THR A 537 -18.35 -10.37 1.95
CA THR A 537 -18.92 -11.71 1.75
C THR A 537 -18.96 -12.07 0.27
N ALA A 538 -18.28 -13.16 -0.08
CA ALA A 538 -18.43 -13.80 -1.37
C ALA A 538 -19.80 -14.51 -1.43
N PRO A 539 -20.60 -14.36 -2.52
CA PRO A 539 -21.71 -15.26 -2.79
C PRO A 539 -21.20 -16.71 -2.91
N SER A 540 -22.11 -17.68 -2.85
CA SER A 540 -21.81 -19.10 -3.00
C SER A 540 -21.22 -19.43 -4.39
N GLY A 541 -19.90 -19.28 -4.52
CA GLY A 541 -19.10 -19.66 -5.68
C GLY A 541 -18.60 -18.48 -6.52
N ALA A 542 -17.27 -18.42 -6.70
CA ALA A 542 -16.55 -17.46 -7.55
C ALA A 542 -17.05 -17.44 -9.02
N ALA A 543 -17.63 -18.53 -9.51
CA ALA A 543 -18.14 -18.62 -10.88
C ALA A 543 -19.31 -17.65 -11.17
N ARG A 544 -20.04 -17.19 -10.14
CA ARG A 544 -21.15 -16.22 -10.30
C ARG A 544 -20.67 -14.79 -10.51
N ASP A 545 -19.40 -14.50 -10.21
CA ASP A 545 -18.82 -13.18 -10.42
C ASP A 545 -18.68 -12.84 -11.91
N ALA A 546 -18.40 -13.85 -12.73
CA ALA A 546 -18.20 -13.71 -14.17
C ALA A 546 -19.49 -13.74 -15.01
N VAL A 547 -20.66 -13.87 -14.39
CA VAL A 547 -21.96 -13.98 -15.09
C VAL A 547 -22.94 -12.96 -14.54
N GLU A 548 -23.67 -12.24 -15.39
CA GLU A 548 -24.68 -11.26 -14.97
C GLU A 548 -25.74 -11.90 -14.08
N GLU A 549 -26.12 -11.19 -13.03
CA GLU A 549 -27.23 -11.62 -12.17
C GLU A 549 -28.56 -11.23 -12.83
N GLU A 550 -29.56 -12.10 -12.70
CA GLU A 550 -30.91 -11.80 -13.14
C GLU A 550 -31.47 -10.70 -12.23
N GLU A 551 -31.94 -9.62 -12.83
CA GLU A 551 -32.51 -8.49 -12.09
C GLU A 551 -33.74 -8.93 -11.32
N SER A 552 -33.87 -8.45 -10.09
CA SER A 552 -35.02 -8.69 -9.24
C SER A 552 -35.77 -7.36 -9.04
N PRO A 553 -36.75 -7.02 -9.90
CA PRO A 553 -37.40 -5.70 -9.88
C PRO A 553 -38.13 -5.37 -8.56
N GLY A 554 -38.38 -6.37 -7.71
CA GLY A 554 -38.97 -6.20 -6.38
C GLY A 554 -37.96 -5.92 -5.26
N GLU A 555 -36.65 -5.97 -5.54
CA GLU A 555 -35.59 -5.63 -4.60
C GLU A 555 -35.11 -4.19 -4.80
N PRO A 556 -34.67 -3.48 -3.72
CA PRO A 556 -34.26 -2.09 -3.83
C PRO A 556 -32.90 -1.90 -4.52
N TYR A 557 -32.17 -3.00 -4.78
CA TYR A 557 -30.87 -2.98 -5.43
C TYR A 557 -30.59 -4.29 -6.17
N ASP A 558 -29.66 -4.25 -7.12
CA ASP A 558 -29.17 -5.41 -7.86
C ASP A 558 -27.66 -5.27 -8.14
N TRP A 559 -27.01 -6.37 -8.53
CA TRP A 559 -25.58 -6.41 -8.88
C TRP A 559 -25.37 -6.40 -10.39
N PHE A 560 -24.54 -5.50 -10.89
CA PHE A 560 -24.29 -5.30 -12.31
C PHE A 560 -22.81 -5.32 -12.64
N GLY A 561 -22.43 -5.94 -13.77
CA GLY A 561 -21.14 -5.71 -14.38
C GLY A 561 -21.01 -4.26 -14.87
N TYR A 562 -19.76 -3.81 -15.07
CA TYR A 562 -19.46 -2.42 -15.42
C TYR A 562 -20.21 -1.93 -16.67
N ALA A 563 -20.18 -2.68 -17.78
CA ALA A 563 -20.84 -2.28 -19.03
C ALA A 563 -22.37 -2.12 -18.86
N LYS A 564 -23.00 -3.06 -18.14
CA LYS A 564 -24.44 -3.01 -17.86
C LYS A 564 -24.77 -1.85 -16.91
N ALA A 565 -23.99 -1.66 -15.85
CA ALA A 565 -24.15 -0.55 -14.92
C ALA A 565 -24.09 0.80 -15.64
N THR A 566 -23.09 1.03 -16.50
CA THR A 566 -22.95 2.26 -17.28
C THR A 566 -24.15 2.52 -18.19
N SER A 567 -24.74 1.46 -18.78
CA SER A 567 -25.92 1.59 -19.64
C SER A 567 -27.22 1.91 -18.87
N LEU A 568 -27.30 1.50 -17.60
CA LEU A 568 -28.49 1.68 -16.75
C LEU A 568 -28.52 3.04 -16.04
N LEU A 569 -27.36 3.66 -15.81
CA LEU A 569 -27.27 5.00 -15.24
C LEU A 569 -27.86 6.05 -16.20
N GLN A 570 -28.68 6.94 -15.66
CA GLN A 570 -29.45 7.90 -16.46
C GLN A 570 -28.62 9.12 -16.87
N THR A 571 -27.79 9.64 -15.97
CA THR A 571 -27.09 10.90 -16.16
C THR A 571 -25.65 10.68 -16.65
N GLU A 572 -25.18 11.56 -17.55
CA GLU A 572 -23.77 11.53 -17.99
C GLU A 572 -22.80 11.76 -16.82
N SER A 573 -23.19 12.58 -15.84
CA SER A 573 -22.38 12.84 -14.65
C SER A 573 -22.17 11.58 -13.81
N GLU A 574 -23.21 10.76 -13.61
CA GLU A 574 -23.07 9.47 -12.90
C GLU A 574 -22.26 8.45 -13.71
N ARG A 575 -22.42 8.41 -15.04
CA ARG A 575 -21.60 7.53 -15.89
C ARG A 575 -20.12 7.90 -15.83
N GLY A 576 -19.82 9.20 -15.89
CA GLY A 576 -18.46 9.72 -15.71
C GLY A 576 -17.90 9.34 -14.33
N ALA A 577 -18.68 9.50 -13.27
CA ALA A 577 -18.28 9.13 -11.93
C ALA A 577 -18.03 7.62 -11.78
N LEU A 578 -18.87 6.76 -12.39
CA LEU A 578 -18.67 5.31 -12.41
C LEU A 578 -17.37 4.92 -13.14
N GLN A 579 -17.07 5.58 -14.26
CA GLN A 579 -15.84 5.37 -15.01
C GLN A 579 -14.61 5.80 -14.19
N ASP A 580 -14.66 6.94 -13.51
CA ASP A 580 -13.56 7.40 -12.66
C ASP A 580 -13.34 6.46 -11.47
N LEU A 581 -14.40 5.99 -10.81
CA LEU A 581 -14.32 5.00 -9.73
C LEU A 581 -13.71 3.67 -10.21
N GLN A 582 -14.06 3.22 -11.41
CA GLN A 582 -13.48 2.04 -12.04
C GLN A 582 -11.97 2.23 -12.27
N ARG A 583 -11.53 3.38 -12.79
CA ARG A 583 -10.10 3.68 -12.96
C ARG A 583 -9.36 3.74 -11.62
N CYS A 584 -9.96 4.33 -10.59
CA CYS A 584 -9.38 4.38 -9.24
C CYS A 584 -9.18 2.97 -8.66
N LEU A 585 -10.18 2.09 -8.82
CA LEU A 585 -10.10 0.69 -8.39
C LEU A 585 -9.04 -0.12 -9.16
N ARG A 586 -8.94 0.07 -10.48
CA ARG A 586 -7.92 -0.58 -11.32
C ARG A 586 -6.52 -0.15 -10.89
N ARG A 587 -6.26 1.16 -10.77
CA ARG A 587 -4.96 1.68 -10.29
C ARG A 587 -4.59 1.18 -8.90
N ALA A 588 -5.56 1.11 -7.99
CA ALA A 588 -5.34 0.55 -6.66
C ALA A 588 -4.98 -0.94 -6.70
N TYR A 589 -5.56 -1.70 -7.62
CA TYR A 589 -5.21 -3.11 -7.85
C TYR A 589 -3.80 -3.25 -8.44
N ASP A 590 -3.49 -2.48 -9.49
CA ASP A 590 -2.19 -2.54 -10.18
C ASP A 590 -1.03 -2.18 -9.23
N ALA A 591 -1.27 -1.24 -8.31
CA ALA A 591 -0.31 -0.88 -7.25
C ALA A 591 -0.27 -1.86 -6.05
N GLY A 592 -1.05 -2.96 -6.07
CA GLY A 592 -1.11 -3.93 -4.98
C GLY A 592 -1.81 -3.44 -3.70
N VAL A 593 -2.45 -2.27 -3.75
CA VAL A 593 -3.13 -1.62 -2.61
C VAL A 593 -4.56 -2.16 -2.42
N TYR A 594 -5.15 -2.72 -3.48
CA TYR A 594 -6.44 -3.41 -3.46
C TYR A 594 -6.28 -4.83 -4.02
N VAL A 595 -6.74 -5.84 -3.26
CA VAL A 595 -6.76 -7.24 -3.72
C VAL A 595 -8.22 -7.72 -3.70
N PRO A 596 -8.78 -8.15 -4.85
CA PRO A 596 -10.15 -8.67 -4.89
C PRO A 596 -10.27 -9.97 -4.09
N LEU A 597 -11.50 -10.32 -3.72
CA LEU A 597 -11.78 -11.59 -3.03
C LEU A 597 -11.23 -12.77 -3.84
N LYS A 598 -10.65 -13.76 -3.16
CA LYS A 598 -10.04 -14.91 -3.84
C LYS A 598 -11.01 -15.58 -4.81
N GLY A 599 -10.65 -15.61 -6.09
CA GLY A 599 -11.46 -16.17 -7.18
C GLY A 599 -12.41 -15.19 -7.86
N PHE A 600 -12.48 -13.95 -7.40
CA PHE A 600 -13.25 -12.86 -8.02
C PHE A 600 -12.31 -12.00 -8.88
N GLY A 601 -12.87 -11.39 -9.92
CA GLY A 601 -12.17 -10.41 -10.76
C GLY A 601 -12.22 -9.00 -10.18
N ILE A 602 -11.83 -8.03 -10.99
CA ILE A 602 -11.81 -6.61 -10.64
C ILE A 602 -13.01 -5.94 -11.30
N PHE A 603 -13.58 -4.95 -10.64
CA PHE A 603 -14.67 -4.17 -11.22
C PHE A 603 -14.19 -3.47 -12.49
N GLY A 604 -14.90 -3.72 -13.61
CA GLY A 604 -14.46 -3.31 -14.94
C GLY A 604 -13.93 -4.46 -15.81
N ASP A 605 -13.68 -5.65 -15.23
CA ASP A 605 -13.47 -6.86 -16.03
C ASP A 605 -14.80 -7.41 -16.59
N ASP A 606 -14.71 -8.18 -17.67
CA ASP A 606 -15.87 -8.74 -18.37
C ASP A 606 -16.80 -9.64 -17.52
N VAL A 607 -18.11 -9.44 -17.72
CA VAL A 607 -19.20 -10.23 -17.13
C VAL A 607 -20.13 -10.72 -18.26
N VAL A 608 -20.35 -12.04 -18.35
CA VAL A 608 -21.11 -12.69 -19.43
C VAL A 608 -22.62 -12.65 -19.15
N GLY A 609 -23.45 -12.39 -20.17
CA GLY A 609 -24.92 -12.32 -20.02
C GLY A 609 -25.59 -13.63 -19.57
N ALA A 610 -26.63 -13.53 -18.73
CA ALA A 610 -27.36 -14.65 -18.12
C ALA A 610 -28.11 -15.56 -19.12
N THR A 611 -28.31 -15.12 -20.37
CA THR A 611 -29.14 -15.81 -21.37
C THR A 611 -28.48 -16.98 -22.11
N HIS A 612 -27.25 -17.37 -21.75
CA HIS A 612 -26.58 -18.56 -22.28
C HIS A 612 -26.50 -19.71 -21.26
N SER A 613 -27.63 -20.04 -20.64
CA SER A 613 -27.83 -21.29 -19.90
C SER A 613 -28.04 -22.47 -20.86
N SER A 614 -26.97 -22.95 -21.51
CA SER A 614 -26.76 -24.39 -21.72
C SER A 614 -25.30 -24.65 -22.10
N LYS A 615 -24.62 -25.42 -21.24
CA LYS A 615 -23.16 -25.64 -21.15
C LYS A 615 -22.43 -24.46 -20.50
N ALA A 616 -21.94 -24.69 -19.29
CA ALA A 616 -20.92 -23.84 -18.68
C ALA A 616 -19.83 -23.53 -19.73
N PRO A 617 -19.35 -22.28 -19.87
CA PRO A 617 -18.07 -22.09 -20.50
C PRO A 617 -17.10 -22.78 -19.54
N THR A 618 -16.67 -23.97 -19.93
CA THR A 618 -15.35 -24.44 -19.55
C THR A 618 -14.44 -23.23 -19.80
N PHE A 619 -13.65 -22.83 -18.80
CA PHE A 619 -12.47 -22.02 -19.08
C PHE A 619 -11.74 -22.80 -20.16
N SER A 620 -11.91 -22.40 -21.42
CA SER A 620 -11.37 -23.12 -22.56
C SER A 620 -9.90 -22.78 -22.50
N SER A 621 -9.19 -23.67 -21.81
CA SER A 621 -7.74 -23.71 -21.77
C SER A 621 -7.24 -23.37 -23.18
N LEU A 622 -6.46 -22.29 -23.28
CA LEU A 622 -5.78 -21.95 -24.54
C LEU A 622 -4.53 -22.84 -24.73
N ALA A 623 -4.38 -23.87 -23.90
CA ALA A 623 -3.30 -24.83 -24.00
C ALA A 623 -3.27 -25.49 -25.38
N GLY A 624 -2.13 -25.38 -26.04
CA GLY A 624 -1.93 -25.87 -27.40
C GLY A 624 -2.04 -24.79 -28.48
N LEU A 625 -2.39 -23.54 -28.12
CA LEU A 625 -2.25 -22.38 -28.99
C LEU A 625 -0.84 -21.79 -28.85
N GLU A 626 -0.17 -21.59 -29.98
CA GLU A 626 1.07 -20.82 -30.10
C GLU A 626 0.73 -19.38 -30.52
N LEU A 627 1.21 -18.41 -29.78
CA LEU A 627 0.98 -17.00 -30.06
C LEU A 627 2.24 -16.43 -30.69
N MET A 628 2.22 -16.24 -32.01
CA MET A 628 3.36 -15.71 -32.75
C MET A 628 3.25 -14.18 -32.83
N VAL A 629 4.03 -13.50 -32.00
CA VAL A 629 4.07 -12.04 -31.93
C VAL A 629 5.13 -11.53 -32.90
N VAL A 630 4.69 -10.83 -33.93
CA VAL A 630 5.53 -10.27 -34.99
C VAL A 630 5.75 -8.79 -34.71
N CYS A 631 6.99 -8.44 -34.39
CA CYS A 631 7.46 -7.06 -34.32
C CYS A 631 8.10 -6.70 -35.67
N ALA A 632 7.60 -5.66 -36.34
CA ALA A 632 8.18 -5.17 -37.59
C ALA A 632 8.60 -3.69 -37.44
N PRO A 633 9.86 -3.44 -37.06
CA PRO A 633 10.36 -2.09 -36.83
C PRO A 633 10.18 -1.24 -38.09
N GLY A 634 9.56 -0.06 -37.96
CA GLY A 634 9.36 0.87 -39.07
C GLY A 634 8.18 0.56 -40.02
N ASP A 635 7.37 -0.47 -39.75
CA ASP A 635 6.18 -0.77 -40.57
C ASP A 635 4.98 0.14 -40.25
N THR A 636 5.04 1.39 -40.73
CA THR A 636 3.96 2.37 -40.52
C THR A 636 2.72 2.10 -41.37
N GLU A 637 2.90 1.44 -42.52
CA GLU A 637 1.85 1.22 -43.52
C GLU A 637 1.10 -0.12 -43.29
N GLY A 638 1.59 -0.98 -42.40
CA GLY A 638 0.97 -2.25 -42.04
C GLY A 638 1.21 -3.37 -43.06
N HIS A 639 2.30 -3.26 -43.83
CA HIS A 639 2.72 -4.26 -44.83
C HIS A 639 2.92 -5.65 -44.20
N THR A 640 3.40 -5.70 -42.96
CA THR A 640 3.62 -6.94 -42.21
C THR A 640 2.32 -7.68 -41.94
N THR A 641 1.26 -6.95 -41.59
CA THR A 641 -0.06 -7.57 -41.37
C THR A 641 -0.59 -8.17 -42.67
N GLN A 642 -0.42 -7.45 -43.79
CA GLN A 642 -0.83 -7.96 -45.10
C GLN A 642 0.00 -9.18 -45.51
N LEU A 643 1.31 -9.12 -45.37
CA LEU A 643 2.23 -10.21 -45.68
C LEU A 643 1.94 -11.45 -44.83
N ALA A 644 1.70 -11.28 -43.53
CA ALA A 644 1.30 -12.36 -42.64
C ALA A 644 -0.01 -13.02 -43.11
N LYS A 645 -1.03 -12.21 -43.46
CA LYS A 645 -2.32 -12.72 -43.99
C LYS A 645 -2.15 -13.50 -45.30
N GLU A 646 -1.25 -13.06 -46.17
CA GLU A 646 -0.96 -13.74 -47.44
C GLU A 646 -0.20 -15.07 -47.25
N LEU A 647 0.73 -15.12 -46.29
CA LEU A 647 1.62 -16.27 -46.06
C LEU A 647 1.00 -17.35 -45.18
N THR A 648 0.41 -16.99 -44.04
CA THR A 648 -0.08 -17.99 -43.08
C THR A 648 -1.48 -18.45 -43.42
N LYS A 649 -2.29 -17.66 -44.14
CA LYS A 649 -3.72 -17.89 -44.46
C LYS A 649 -4.63 -18.16 -43.24
N GLU A 650 -4.06 -18.23 -42.05
CA GLU A 650 -4.68 -18.49 -40.75
C GLU A 650 -4.90 -17.17 -40.00
N PHE A 651 -5.30 -17.25 -38.73
CA PHE A 651 -5.70 -16.12 -37.90
C PHE A 651 -4.55 -15.11 -37.70
N VAL A 652 -4.71 -13.93 -38.27
CA VAL A 652 -3.80 -12.79 -38.11
C VAL A 652 -4.56 -11.61 -37.54
N LEU A 653 -4.12 -11.12 -36.38
CA LEU A 653 -4.63 -9.92 -35.72
C LEU A 653 -3.57 -8.81 -35.78
N ARG A 654 -3.99 -7.61 -36.17
CA ARG A 654 -3.16 -6.40 -36.03
C ARG A 654 -3.39 -5.85 -34.64
N VAL A 655 -2.32 -5.64 -33.88
CA VAL A 655 -2.37 -5.12 -32.51
C VAL A 655 -1.86 -3.68 -32.54
N THR A 656 -2.68 -2.75 -32.07
CA THR A 656 -2.36 -1.32 -31.88
C THR A 656 -2.42 -0.97 -30.39
N GLU A 657 -2.00 0.23 -29.99
CA GLU A 657 -2.12 0.67 -28.58
C GLU A 657 -3.57 0.60 -28.05
N SER A 658 -4.56 0.68 -28.94
CA SER A 658 -5.99 0.60 -28.61
C SER A 658 -6.56 -0.83 -28.61
N THR A 659 -5.81 -1.84 -29.05
CA THR A 659 -6.28 -3.23 -29.10
C THR A 659 -6.39 -3.77 -27.68
N SER A 660 -7.60 -4.09 -27.24
CA SER A 660 -7.82 -4.61 -25.89
C SER A 660 -7.38 -6.08 -25.78
N ARG A 661 -7.04 -6.50 -24.57
CA ARG A 661 -6.75 -7.90 -24.25
C ARG A 661 -7.91 -8.84 -24.60
N GLU A 662 -9.14 -8.35 -24.48
CA GLU A 662 -10.37 -9.08 -24.83
C GLU A 662 -10.45 -9.36 -26.34
N GLU A 663 -10.02 -8.42 -27.17
CA GLU A 663 -9.96 -8.60 -28.63
C GLU A 663 -8.96 -9.70 -29.02
N ILE A 664 -7.79 -9.71 -28.37
CA ILE A 664 -6.77 -10.75 -28.53
C ILE A 664 -7.29 -12.11 -28.03
N GLU A 665 -7.96 -12.15 -26.87
CA GLU A 665 -8.55 -13.38 -26.31
C GLU A 665 -9.62 -13.95 -27.24
N GLN A 666 -10.49 -13.08 -27.77
CA GLN A 666 -11.53 -13.49 -28.69
C GLN A 666 -10.95 -14.04 -30.00
N ALA A 667 -9.88 -13.42 -30.52
CA ALA A 667 -9.15 -13.94 -31.67
C ALA A 667 -8.53 -15.32 -31.37
N ALA A 668 -7.91 -15.50 -30.20
CA ALA A 668 -7.33 -16.76 -29.76
C ALA A 668 -8.36 -17.88 -29.62
N LEU A 669 -9.51 -17.58 -29.02
CA LEU A 669 -10.62 -18.53 -28.88
C LEU A 669 -11.26 -18.88 -30.22
N THR A 670 -11.36 -17.92 -31.13
CA THR A 670 -11.87 -18.16 -32.50
C THR A 670 -10.90 -19.06 -33.26
N SER A 671 -9.59 -18.79 -33.12
CA SER A 671 -8.52 -19.60 -33.73
C SER A 671 -8.62 -21.07 -33.30
N LEU A 672 -8.72 -21.31 -31.99
CA LEU A 672 -8.86 -22.66 -31.45
C LEU A 672 -10.17 -23.35 -31.87
N ARG A 673 -11.28 -22.61 -31.95
CA ARG A 673 -12.58 -23.15 -32.40
C ARG A 673 -12.55 -23.61 -33.84
N GLU A 674 -11.80 -22.92 -34.70
CA GLU A 674 -11.63 -23.30 -36.09
C GLU A 674 -10.48 -24.31 -36.30
N GLY A 675 -9.86 -24.76 -35.20
CA GLY A 675 -8.83 -25.80 -35.22
C GLY A 675 -7.42 -25.30 -35.55
N ALA A 676 -7.20 -23.98 -35.56
CA ALA A 676 -5.86 -23.42 -35.70
C ALA A 676 -5.05 -23.58 -34.42
N HIS A 677 -3.76 -23.84 -34.59
CA HIS A 677 -2.80 -24.00 -33.50
C HIS A 677 -1.90 -22.78 -33.33
N VAL A 678 -1.98 -21.81 -34.24
CA VAL A 678 -1.18 -20.58 -34.23
C VAL A 678 -2.11 -19.38 -34.39
N LEU A 679 -1.93 -18.36 -33.55
CA LEU A 679 -2.48 -17.02 -33.74
C LEU A 679 -1.31 -16.05 -33.96
N VAL A 680 -1.35 -15.29 -35.05
CA VAL A 680 -0.32 -14.30 -35.36
C VAL A 680 -0.77 -12.92 -34.90
N LEU A 681 0.01 -12.30 -34.01
CA LEU A 681 -0.19 -10.92 -33.58
C LEU A 681 0.85 -10.02 -34.27
N CYS A 682 0.41 -9.16 -35.18
CA CYS A 682 1.29 -8.18 -35.82
C CYS A 682 1.23 -6.88 -35.03
N LEU A 683 2.29 -6.56 -34.29
CA LEU A 683 2.40 -5.31 -33.54
C LEU A 683 2.57 -4.15 -34.51
N SER A 684 1.77 -3.10 -34.36
CA SER A 684 1.97 -1.87 -35.10
C SER A 684 3.11 -1.04 -34.49
N CYS A 685 3.61 -0.06 -35.26
CA CYS A 685 4.76 0.76 -34.88
C CYS A 685 4.53 1.67 -33.66
N ASP A 686 3.27 1.91 -33.29
CA ASP A 686 2.86 2.65 -32.09
C ASP A 686 2.92 1.80 -30.81
N VAL A 687 2.93 0.46 -30.91
CA VAL A 687 2.96 -0.40 -29.72
C VAL A 687 4.38 -0.48 -29.15
N ASP A 688 4.52 -0.15 -27.87
CA ASP A 688 5.76 -0.37 -27.13
C ASP A 688 5.99 -1.88 -26.92
N VAL A 689 6.99 -2.41 -27.62
CA VAL A 689 7.35 -3.82 -27.58
C VAL A 689 7.81 -4.25 -26.19
N ASN A 690 8.46 -3.36 -25.44
CA ASN A 690 8.94 -3.66 -24.09
C ASN A 690 7.76 -3.90 -23.14
N VAL A 691 6.82 -2.94 -23.10
CA VAL A 691 5.60 -3.03 -22.28
C VAL A 691 4.73 -4.22 -22.70
N PHE A 692 4.54 -4.43 -24.00
CA PHE A 692 3.79 -5.57 -24.51
C PHE A 692 4.44 -6.90 -24.09
N SER A 693 5.77 -6.98 -24.09
CA SER A 693 6.47 -8.22 -23.76
C SER A 693 6.40 -8.61 -22.28
N GLU A 694 6.49 -7.64 -21.38
CA GLU A 694 6.52 -7.90 -19.93
C GLU A 694 5.11 -8.24 -19.39
N GLU A 695 4.11 -7.45 -19.77
CA GLU A 695 2.75 -7.60 -19.25
C GLU A 695 1.93 -8.65 -20.00
N GLU A 696 1.88 -8.57 -21.34
CA GLU A 696 0.99 -9.41 -22.13
C GLU A 696 1.51 -10.84 -22.25
N LEU A 697 2.81 -11.05 -22.53
CA LEU A 697 3.32 -12.42 -22.70
C LEU A 697 3.29 -13.23 -21.40
N THR A 698 3.53 -12.57 -20.26
CA THR A 698 3.38 -13.18 -18.93
C THR A 698 1.92 -13.57 -18.69
N HIS A 699 0.98 -12.70 -19.06
CA HIS A 699 -0.46 -12.99 -18.99
C HIS A 699 -0.85 -14.21 -19.85
N TRP A 700 -0.47 -14.23 -21.13
CA TRP A 700 -0.82 -15.31 -22.06
C TRP A 700 -0.15 -16.64 -21.70
N SER A 701 1.08 -16.61 -21.20
CA SER A 701 1.78 -17.79 -20.67
C SER A 701 1.03 -18.39 -19.47
N GLY A 702 0.55 -17.54 -18.54
CA GLY A 702 -0.29 -17.96 -17.42
C GLY A 702 -1.63 -18.61 -17.83
N ARG A 703 -2.09 -18.34 -19.07
CA ARG A 703 -3.29 -18.93 -19.69
C ARG A 703 -3.01 -20.24 -20.45
N GLY A 704 -1.77 -20.73 -20.43
CA GLY A 704 -1.33 -21.95 -21.11
C GLY A 704 -0.97 -21.78 -22.59
N VAL A 705 -0.99 -20.55 -23.10
CA VAL A 705 -0.53 -20.20 -24.46
C VAL A 705 1.00 -20.26 -24.50
N ARG A 706 1.57 -20.61 -25.66
CA ARG A 706 3.02 -20.54 -25.88
C ARG A 706 3.36 -19.30 -26.71
N PRO A 707 3.75 -18.18 -26.08
CA PRO A 707 4.21 -17.01 -26.83
C PRO A 707 5.54 -17.30 -27.54
N ARG A 708 5.68 -16.77 -28.75
CA ARG A 708 6.94 -16.68 -29.49
C ARG A 708 7.05 -15.31 -30.12
N ILE A 709 8.19 -14.66 -29.93
CA ILE A 709 8.42 -13.33 -30.48
C ILE A 709 9.34 -13.44 -31.69
N VAL A 710 8.96 -12.72 -32.74
CA VAL A 710 9.63 -12.73 -34.02
C VAL A 710 9.83 -11.29 -34.48
N THR A 711 11.09 -10.91 -34.72
CA THR A 711 11.40 -9.60 -35.31
C THR A 711 11.54 -9.73 -36.82
N LEU A 712 10.72 -9.00 -37.57
CA LEU A 712 10.77 -8.92 -39.03
C LEU A 712 11.47 -7.63 -39.47
N LEU A 713 12.67 -7.78 -40.05
CA LEU A 713 13.42 -6.68 -40.65
C LEU A 713 12.99 -6.50 -42.11
N LEU A 714 12.20 -5.46 -42.38
CA LEU A 714 11.75 -5.10 -43.73
C LEU A 714 12.87 -4.39 -44.51
N PRO A 715 12.87 -4.47 -45.86
CA PRO A 715 13.84 -3.77 -46.69
C PRO A 715 13.80 -2.24 -46.48
N GLY A 716 14.96 -1.60 -46.38
CA GLY A 716 15.08 -0.14 -46.21
C GLY A 716 14.96 0.37 -44.77
N VAL A 717 14.52 -0.47 -43.82
CA VAL A 717 14.39 -0.09 -42.41
C VAL A 717 15.76 0.16 -41.78
N SER A 718 16.75 -0.68 -42.10
CA SER A 718 18.12 -0.52 -41.61
C SER A 718 18.71 0.83 -41.98
N GLU A 719 18.53 1.24 -43.24
CA GLU A 719 18.95 2.54 -43.75
C GLU A 719 18.20 3.68 -43.05
N ALA A 720 16.88 3.57 -42.89
CA ALA A 720 16.07 4.58 -42.23
C ALA A 720 16.47 4.79 -40.75
N ILE A 721 16.81 3.70 -40.04
CA ILE A 721 17.34 3.75 -38.66
C ILE A 721 18.70 4.46 -38.64
N MET A 722 19.63 4.07 -39.52
CA MET A 722 20.99 4.65 -39.53
C MET A 722 21.01 6.12 -39.97
N GLU A 723 20.11 6.51 -40.87
CA GLU A 723 19.92 7.90 -41.31
C GLU A 723 19.15 8.76 -40.30
N GLN A 724 18.85 8.23 -39.10
CA GLN A 724 18.08 8.91 -38.03
C GLN A 724 16.70 9.41 -38.51
N ARG A 725 16.12 8.76 -39.52
CA ARG A 725 14.79 9.13 -40.03
C ARG A 725 13.65 8.55 -39.22
N ASN A 726 13.93 7.55 -38.37
CA ASN A 726 12.91 6.86 -37.59
C ASN A 726 13.47 6.31 -36.26
N GLU A 727 13.56 7.16 -35.24
CA GLU A 727 14.04 6.81 -33.89
C GLU A 727 13.17 5.72 -33.21
N ALA A 728 11.85 5.73 -33.46
CA ALA A 728 10.93 4.71 -32.96
C ALA A 728 11.22 3.32 -33.55
N ALA A 729 11.63 3.24 -34.83
CA ALA A 729 12.04 1.98 -35.45
C ALA A 729 13.36 1.46 -34.84
N ALA A 730 14.28 2.34 -34.43
CA ALA A 730 15.50 1.93 -33.76
C ALA A 730 15.20 1.26 -32.41
N ALA A 731 14.35 1.90 -31.60
CA ALA A 731 13.91 1.36 -30.32
C ALA A 731 13.18 0.01 -30.49
N ALA A 732 12.19 -0.05 -31.40
CA ALA A 732 11.44 -1.28 -31.67
C ALA A 732 12.33 -2.42 -32.17
N PHE A 733 13.37 -2.12 -32.96
CA PHE A 733 14.34 -3.13 -33.41
C PHE A 733 15.16 -3.69 -32.25
N VAL A 734 15.70 -2.83 -31.39
CA VAL A 734 16.55 -3.24 -30.26
C VAL A 734 15.77 -4.12 -29.29
N TYR A 735 14.61 -3.66 -28.82
CA TYR A 735 13.76 -4.43 -27.92
C TYR A 735 13.23 -5.71 -28.60
N GLY A 736 12.82 -5.62 -29.87
CA GLY A 736 12.46 -6.78 -30.66
C GLY A 736 13.57 -7.83 -30.69
N ALA A 737 14.81 -7.43 -31.01
CA ALA A 737 15.95 -8.35 -31.10
C ALA A 737 16.34 -8.97 -29.74
N MET A 738 16.28 -8.19 -28.65
CA MET A 738 16.57 -8.68 -27.29
C MET A 738 15.62 -9.80 -26.86
N LEU A 739 14.33 -9.67 -27.23
CA LEU A 739 13.28 -10.55 -26.75
C LEU A 739 12.90 -11.66 -27.74
N SER A 740 13.25 -11.52 -29.02
CA SER A 740 12.86 -12.45 -30.07
C SER A 740 13.56 -13.79 -29.99
N ASP A 741 12.81 -14.84 -30.29
CA ASP A 741 13.36 -16.17 -30.58
C ASP A 741 14.01 -16.20 -31.98
N MET A 742 13.52 -15.35 -32.88
CA MET A 742 13.84 -15.36 -34.31
C MET A 742 13.89 -13.95 -34.90
N LEU A 743 14.85 -13.72 -35.80
CA LEU A 743 14.89 -12.56 -36.67
C LEU A 743 14.71 -13.01 -38.13
N LEU A 744 13.70 -12.46 -38.79
CA LEU A 744 13.38 -12.71 -40.20
C LEU A 744 13.81 -11.51 -41.05
N THR A 745 14.46 -11.75 -42.17
CA THR A 745 14.68 -10.75 -43.22
C THR A 745 13.85 -11.13 -44.45
N VAL A 746 13.19 -10.16 -45.08
CA VAL A 746 12.43 -10.39 -46.33
C VAL A 746 13.38 -10.78 -47.47
N ASP A 747 14.61 -10.25 -47.45
CA ASP A 747 15.65 -10.57 -48.43
C ASP A 747 16.18 -12.00 -48.21
N ALA A 748 16.07 -12.81 -49.26
CA ALA A 748 16.47 -14.22 -49.26
C ALA A 748 17.98 -14.43 -49.46
N ASP A 749 18.70 -13.41 -49.95
CA ASP A 749 20.12 -13.52 -50.29
C ASP A 749 20.97 -12.57 -49.42
N MET A 750 21.71 -13.17 -48.49
CA MET A 750 22.62 -12.47 -47.58
C MET A 750 23.75 -11.73 -48.31
N GLU A 751 24.11 -12.12 -49.53
CA GLU A 751 25.15 -11.44 -50.31
C GLU A 751 24.74 -10.03 -50.74
N HIS A 752 23.44 -9.73 -50.73
CA HIS A 752 22.87 -8.44 -51.11
C HIS A 752 22.54 -7.54 -49.92
N PHE A 753 22.78 -7.98 -48.68
CA PHE A 753 22.52 -7.16 -47.50
C PHE A 753 23.41 -5.91 -47.48
N SER A 754 22.79 -4.77 -47.23
CA SER A 754 23.46 -3.49 -47.12
C SER A 754 24.34 -3.42 -45.86
N PRO A 755 25.36 -2.53 -45.81
CA PRO A 755 26.16 -2.33 -44.61
C PRO A 755 25.33 -1.98 -43.36
N PRO A 756 24.29 -1.12 -43.42
CA PRO A 756 23.37 -0.90 -42.29
C PRO A 756 22.69 -2.17 -41.80
N THR A 757 22.24 -3.03 -42.71
CA THR A 757 21.59 -4.31 -42.38
C THR A 757 22.56 -5.24 -41.65
N TRP A 758 23.79 -5.36 -42.13
CA TRP A 758 24.84 -6.11 -41.42
C TRP A 758 25.17 -5.51 -40.05
N GLY A 759 25.14 -4.18 -39.93
CA GLY A 759 25.29 -3.48 -38.65
C GLY A 759 24.23 -3.88 -37.65
N LEU A 760 22.95 -3.83 -38.03
CA LEU A 760 21.84 -4.23 -37.17
C LEU A 760 21.86 -5.72 -36.81
N LEU A 761 22.21 -6.60 -37.75
CA LEU A 761 22.35 -8.04 -37.47
C LEU A 761 23.48 -8.31 -36.47
N ARG A 762 24.59 -7.57 -36.57
CA ARG A 762 25.69 -7.66 -35.61
C ARG A 762 25.24 -7.19 -34.22
N LEU A 763 24.54 -6.05 -34.14
CA LEU A 763 23.96 -5.56 -32.89
C LEU A 763 23.01 -6.60 -32.28
N ALA A 764 22.08 -7.13 -33.07
CA ALA A 764 21.13 -8.15 -32.62
C ALA A 764 21.83 -9.41 -32.06
N SER A 765 22.92 -9.87 -32.70
CA SER A 765 23.72 -11.00 -32.20
C SER A 765 24.48 -10.71 -30.90
N GLN A 766 24.78 -9.44 -30.61
CA GLN A 766 25.41 -9.01 -29.36
C GLN A 766 24.37 -8.88 -28.25
N LEU A 767 23.17 -8.39 -28.57
CA LEU A 767 22.06 -8.22 -27.64
C LEU A 767 21.42 -9.55 -27.23
N ASN A 768 21.33 -10.51 -28.16
CA ASN A 768 20.74 -11.81 -27.92
C ASN A 768 21.56 -12.90 -28.63
N SER A 769 22.37 -13.63 -27.86
CA SER A 769 23.24 -14.69 -28.37
C SER A 769 22.47 -15.91 -28.89
N ASP A 770 21.22 -16.08 -28.46
CA ASP A 770 20.36 -17.22 -28.84
C ASP A 770 19.50 -16.91 -30.08
N LEU A 771 19.54 -15.67 -30.58
CA LEU A 771 18.75 -15.21 -31.72
C LEU A 771 19.10 -15.96 -33.01
N VAL A 772 18.07 -16.50 -33.66
CA VAL A 772 18.23 -17.23 -34.92
C VAL A 772 17.81 -16.37 -36.11
N LEU A 773 18.65 -16.28 -37.13
CA LEU A 773 18.36 -15.56 -38.36
C LEU A 773 17.74 -16.47 -39.43
N TYR A 774 16.68 -15.97 -40.05
CA TYR A 774 16.00 -16.55 -41.20
C TYR A 774 16.03 -15.55 -42.35
N CYS A 775 16.80 -15.86 -43.40
CA CYS A 775 16.87 -15.05 -44.61
C CYS A 775 15.90 -15.59 -45.65
N GLY A 776 14.82 -14.84 -45.93
CA GLY A 776 13.67 -15.35 -46.67
C GLY A 776 13.01 -16.55 -45.98
N LEU A 777 12.29 -17.38 -46.77
CA LEU A 777 11.63 -18.61 -46.29
C LEU A 777 12.56 -19.85 -46.28
N THR A 778 13.88 -19.66 -46.29
CA THR A 778 14.85 -20.78 -46.34
C THR A 778 15.62 -20.98 -45.02
N ALA A 779 16.03 -22.23 -44.79
CA ALA A 779 16.32 -22.83 -43.49
C ALA A 779 17.25 -22.07 -42.52
N ARG A 780 16.95 -22.28 -41.23
CA ARG A 780 17.66 -21.91 -39.98
C ARG A 780 19.18 -21.79 -40.16
N ARG A 781 19.74 -20.58 -40.01
CA ARG A 781 21.20 -20.36 -39.95
C ARG A 781 21.55 -19.51 -38.72
N LEU A 782 22.65 -19.85 -38.05
CA LEU A 782 23.28 -18.92 -37.11
C LEU A 782 23.76 -17.69 -37.88
N ILE A 783 23.74 -16.51 -37.25
CA ILE A 783 24.27 -15.27 -37.83
C ILE A 783 25.79 -15.40 -37.98
N ASN A 784 26.24 -15.96 -39.10
CA ASN A 784 27.66 -16.05 -39.44
C ASN A 784 28.05 -14.82 -40.25
N LEU A 785 28.72 -13.87 -39.59
CA LEU A 785 29.16 -12.63 -40.22
C LEU A 785 30.19 -12.91 -41.34
N PRO A 786 30.13 -12.22 -42.50
CA PRO A 786 31.07 -12.42 -43.59
C PRO A 786 32.51 -12.11 -43.14
N PRO A 787 33.52 -12.89 -43.60
CA PRO A 787 34.92 -12.70 -43.21
C PRO A 787 35.50 -11.32 -43.60
N ARG A 788 34.87 -10.60 -44.55
CA ARG A 788 35.27 -9.24 -44.93
C ARG A 788 34.88 -8.17 -43.91
N LEU A 789 33.83 -8.38 -43.12
CA LEU A 789 33.41 -7.46 -42.05
C LEU A 789 34.19 -7.69 -40.74
N THR A 790 34.61 -8.93 -40.47
CA THR A 790 35.49 -9.26 -39.34
C THR A 790 36.95 -8.82 -39.55
N THR A 791 37.42 -8.74 -40.80
CA THR A 791 38.78 -8.27 -41.11
C THR A 791 38.91 -6.74 -41.28
N ALA A 792 37.83 -6.03 -41.64
CA ALA A 792 37.82 -4.57 -41.66
C ALA A 792 37.92 -3.96 -40.24
N ALA A 793 37.38 -4.64 -39.22
CA ALA A 793 37.56 -4.26 -37.81
C ALA A 793 39.00 -4.49 -37.30
N ALA A 794 39.75 -5.41 -37.91
CA ALA A 794 41.11 -5.76 -37.49
C ALA A 794 42.21 -4.99 -38.25
N ASN A 795 41.95 -4.50 -39.47
CA ASN A 795 42.89 -3.72 -40.26
C ASN A 795 42.39 -2.28 -40.41
N GLY A 796 42.71 -1.43 -39.45
CA GLY A 796 42.38 0.00 -39.42
C GLY A 796 43.09 0.85 -40.49
N LEU A 797 42.78 0.63 -41.77
CA LEU A 797 43.30 1.43 -42.88
C LEU A 797 42.15 1.94 -43.76
N ASN A 798 41.81 3.21 -43.54
CA ASN A 798 41.14 4.13 -44.47
C ASN A 798 39.77 3.72 -45.05
N SER A 799 38.84 3.23 -44.22
CA SER A 799 37.42 3.28 -44.56
C SER A 799 36.83 4.59 -44.02
N SER A 800 36.36 5.48 -44.90
CA SER A 800 35.54 6.65 -44.52
C SER A 800 34.08 6.28 -44.28
N GLU A 801 33.73 5.00 -44.36
CA GLU A 801 32.36 4.52 -44.26
C GLU A 801 31.98 4.30 -42.79
N ALA A 802 30.71 4.56 -42.47
CA ALA A 802 30.17 4.32 -41.14
C ALA A 802 29.98 2.82 -40.91
N ALA A 803 30.24 2.38 -39.67
CA ALA A 803 30.08 1.00 -39.24
C ALA A 803 29.55 0.95 -37.79
N LEU A 804 29.17 -0.25 -37.33
CA LEU A 804 28.82 -0.48 -35.93
C LEU A 804 30.09 -0.57 -35.08
N HIS A 805 30.15 0.27 -34.05
CA HIS A 805 31.20 0.34 -33.06
C HIS A 805 30.65 0.15 -31.65
N GLU A 806 31.43 -0.49 -30.79
CA GLU A 806 31.18 -0.57 -29.36
C GLU A 806 32.14 0.39 -28.65
N ILE A 807 31.60 1.23 -27.77
CA ILE A 807 32.35 2.18 -26.95
C ILE A 807 32.10 1.81 -25.49
N VAL A 808 33.17 1.58 -24.73
CA VAL A 808 33.10 1.27 -23.30
C VAL A 808 33.86 2.33 -22.52
N ILE A 809 33.15 3.11 -21.71
CA ILE A 809 33.73 4.16 -20.88
C ILE A 809 33.66 3.72 -19.42
N ARG A 810 34.83 3.62 -18.78
CA ARG A 810 34.98 3.16 -17.39
C ARG A 810 35.67 4.22 -16.55
N ARG A 811 35.16 4.48 -15.34
CA ARG A 811 35.76 5.35 -14.32
C ARG A 811 35.64 4.69 -12.95
N VAL A 812 36.75 4.61 -12.21
CA VAL A 812 36.84 3.84 -10.97
C VAL A 812 37.15 4.76 -9.79
N GLY A 813 36.61 4.41 -8.63
CA GLY A 813 37.00 4.98 -7.33
C GLY A 813 36.46 6.37 -7.05
N ARG A 814 35.48 6.86 -7.83
CA ARG A 814 34.75 8.11 -7.54
C ARG A 814 33.27 8.02 -7.95
N PRO A 815 32.34 8.52 -7.12
CA PRO A 815 30.93 8.57 -7.48
C PRO A 815 30.65 9.72 -8.45
N LEU A 816 29.56 9.60 -9.20
CA LEU A 816 28.96 10.69 -9.98
C LEU A 816 28.07 11.57 -9.11
N MET A 817 28.03 12.85 -9.46
CA MET A 817 27.08 13.81 -8.92
C MET A 817 25.73 13.68 -9.63
N ALA A 818 24.70 13.28 -8.88
CA ALA A 818 23.33 13.12 -9.38
C ALA A 818 22.80 14.36 -10.11
N ALA A 819 22.99 15.56 -9.54
CA ALA A 819 22.58 16.82 -10.17
C ALA A 819 23.26 17.09 -11.54
N ARG A 820 24.44 16.52 -11.79
CA ARG A 820 25.14 16.63 -13.08
C ARG A 820 24.76 15.52 -14.06
N LEU A 821 24.23 14.41 -13.57
CA LEU A 821 23.66 13.32 -14.36
C LEU A 821 22.24 13.66 -14.86
N ALA A 822 21.45 14.38 -14.04
CA ALA A 822 20.06 14.72 -14.33
C ALA A 822 19.80 15.30 -15.74
N PRO A 823 20.64 16.20 -16.31
CA PRO A 823 20.42 16.70 -17.68
C PRO A 823 20.50 15.63 -18.77
N LEU A 824 21.21 14.53 -18.54
CA LEU A 824 21.24 13.40 -19.48
C LEU A 824 20.00 12.51 -19.39
N LEU A 825 19.20 12.66 -18.33
CA LEU A 825 17.94 11.95 -18.14
C LEU A 825 16.75 12.71 -18.75
N GLU A 826 16.90 14.02 -18.99
CA GLU A 826 15.89 14.84 -19.64
C GLU A 826 15.76 14.48 -21.12
N VAL A 827 14.54 14.59 -21.67
CA VAL A 827 14.24 14.31 -23.08
C VAL A 827 15.20 15.10 -24.00
N GLY A 828 15.96 14.38 -24.80
CA GLY A 828 16.96 14.93 -25.71
C GLY A 828 18.32 15.22 -25.08
N GLY A 829 18.57 14.81 -23.84
CA GLY A 829 19.83 15.02 -23.12
C GLY A 829 21.06 14.47 -23.83
N LEU A 830 20.90 13.50 -24.74
CA LEU A 830 21.99 12.92 -25.54
C LEU A 830 22.13 13.52 -26.94
N ARG A 831 21.29 14.49 -27.35
CA ARG A 831 21.31 15.06 -28.71
C ARG A 831 22.66 15.66 -29.10
N ASP A 832 23.37 16.25 -28.14
CA ASP A 832 24.70 16.81 -28.37
C ASP A 832 25.76 15.72 -28.63
N CYS A 833 25.56 14.52 -28.07
CA CYS A 833 26.38 13.35 -28.33
C CYS A 833 26.03 12.72 -29.70
N CYS A 834 24.76 12.72 -30.09
CA CYS A 834 24.28 12.14 -31.36
C CYS A 834 24.69 12.91 -32.63
N ARG A 835 25.38 14.05 -32.51
CA ARG A 835 25.84 14.84 -33.69
C ARG A 835 26.85 14.11 -34.56
N TYR A 836 27.61 13.20 -33.96
CA TYR A 836 28.75 12.54 -34.60
C TYR A 836 28.49 11.06 -34.91
N ALA A 837 27.41 10.50 -34.37
CA ALA A 837 27.05 9.09 -34.47
C ALA A 837 25.58 8.85 -34.12
N THR A 838 25.00 7.76 -34.63
CA THR A 838 23.69 7.27 -34.19
C THR A 838 23.88 6.27 -33.05
N ILE A 839 23.43 6.60 -31.84
CA ILE A 839 23.46 5.68 -30.70
C ILE A 839 22.28 4.71 -30.86
N LEU A 840 22.57 3.42 -31.00
CA LEU A 840 21.56 2.40 -31.21
C LEU A 840 21.13 1.74 -29.90
N TRP A 841 22.08 1.51 -28.99
CA TRP A 841 21.80 0.95 -27.68
C TRP A 841 22.88 1.41 -26.69
N ALA A 842 22.50 1.63 -25.44
CA ALA A 842 23.45 1.87 -24.37
C ALA A 842 22.91 1.37 -23.02
N GLN A 843 23.83 0.84 -22.21
CA GLN A 843 23.56 0.40 -20.84
C GLN A 843 24.79 0.69 -19.97
N GLY A 844 24.59 0.98 -18.70
CA GLY A 844 25.68 1.16 -17.77
C GLY A 844 25.30 1.04 -16.30
N ASP A 845 26.30 0.76 -15.47
CA ASP A 845 26.19 0.84 -14.01
C ASP A 845 26.92 2.08 -13.52
N VAL A 846 26.28 2.87 -12.68
CA VAL A 846 26.85 4.08 -12.11
C VAL A 846 26.76 4.10 -10.59
N TRP A 847 27.75 4.71 -9.97
CA TRP A 847 27.84 4.95 -8.54
C TRP A 847 27.46 6.39 -8.24
N LEU A 848 26.33 6.62 -7.57
CA LEU A 848 25.85 7.96 -7.23
C LEU A 848 26.25 8.37 -5.82
N ALA A 849 26.75 9.60 -5.66
CA ALA A 849 27.20 10.11 -4.35
C ALA A 849 26.05 10.25 -3.34
N SER A 850 24.88 10.66 -3.81
CA SER A 850 23.66 10.83 -2.99
C SER A 850 22.96 9.51 -2.66
N ARG A 851 23.27 8.43 -3.39
CA ARG A 851 22.62 7.11 -3.26
C ARG A 851 23.68 6.01 -3.12
N PRO A 852 24.45 5.99 -2.02
CA PRO A 852 25.61 5.11 -1.90
C PRO A 852 25.26 3.63 -1.63
N HIS A 853 23.98 3.32 -1.38
CA HIS A 853 23.50 1.99 -0.99
C HIS A 853 23.32 1.03 -2.16
N ALA A 854 23.07 1.53 -3.37
CA ALA A 854 22.82 0.74 -4.55
C ALA A 854 23.58 1.24 -5.78
N ARG A 855 23.71 0.37 -6.79
CA ARG A 855 24.13 0.76 -8.14
C ARG A 855 22.97 1.49 -8.80
N GLY A 856 23.25 2.50 -9.61
CA GLY A 856 22.26 3.05 -10.54
C GLY A 856 22.42 2.39 -11.89
N VAL A 857 21.34 1.87 -12.48
CA VAL A 857 21.36 1.26 -13.81
C VAL A 857 20.91 2.31 -14.82
N LEU A 858 21.80 2.67 -15.74
CA LEU A 858 21.51 3.53 -16.88
C LEU A 858 21.13 2.69 -18.09
N THR A 859 20.01 3.03 -18.73
CA THR A 859 19.56 2.44 -20.00
C THR A 859 19.23 3.53 -21.00
N LEU A 860 19.45 3.28 -22.29
CA LEU A 860 19.09 4.24 -23.34
C LEU A 860 17.58 4.24 -23.58
N ASP A 861 16.91 5.38 -23.36
CA ASP A 861 15.63 5.66 -24.00
C ASP A 861 15.89 6.21 -25.40
N ALA A 862 15.88 5.30 -26.38
CA ALA A 862 16.12 5.64 -27.78
C ALA A 862 15.02 6.53 -28.39
N ARG A 863 13.80 6.52 -27.84
CA ARG A 863 12.68 7.35 -28.32
C ARG A 863 12.82 8.79 -27.83
N SER A 864 13.24 8.97 -26.59
CA SER A 864 13.46 10.30 -25.99
C SER A 864 14.87 10.83 -26.20
N CYS A 865 15.80 10.01 -26.70
CA CYS A 865 17.20 10.34 -26.90
C CYS A 865 17.85 10.84 -25.58
N CYS A 866 17.60 10.09 -24.50
CA CYS A 866 18.13 10.34 -23.16
C CYS A 866 18.44 9.02 -22.45
N PHE A 867 19.05 9.07 -21.27
CA PHE A 867 19.17 7.91 -20.40
C PHE A 867 17.95 7.81 -19.46
N ALA A 868 17.51 6.59 -19.17
CA ALA A 868 16.70 6.27 -18.00
C ALA A 868 17.61 5.76 -16.89
N LEU A 869 17.26 6.04 -15.63
CA LEU A 869 18.03 5.64 -14.45
C LEU A 869 17.12 4.88 -13.47
N GLU A 870 17.48 3.64 -13.18
CA GLU A 870 16.75 2.74 -12.28
C GLU A 870 17.62 2.32 -11.09
N GLU A 871 17.00 1.89 -9.99
CA GLU A 871 17.72 1.31 -8.85
C GLU A 871 18.22 -0.09 -9.23
N GLY A 872 19.53 -0.28 -9.16
CA GLY A 872 20.19 -1.56 -9.38
C GLY A 872 20.44 -2.34 -8.10
N GLU A 873 21.25 -3.40 -8.21
CA GLU A 873 21.62 -4.21 -7.05
C GLU A 873 22.40 -3.40 -5.99
N PRO A 874 22.21 -3.72 -4.69
CA PRO A 874 23.01 -3.13 -3.63
C PRO A 874 24.49 -3.48 -3.79
N TRP A 875 25.36 -2.55 -3.39
CA TRP A 875 26.80 -2.84 -3.29
C TRP A 875 27.03 -3.94 -2.25
N GLN A 876 27.98 -4.85 -2.49
CA GLN A 876 28.28 -5.89 -1.50
C GLN A 876 28.93 -5.25 -0.27
N GLU A 877 28.59 -5.74 0.94
CA GLU A 877 29.04 -5.14 2.21
C GLU A 877 30.58 -5.04 2.33
N ASP A 878 31.31 -5.91 1.64
CA ASP A 878 32.79 -5.98 1.64
C ASP A 878 33.45 -5.29 0.42
N GLU A 879 32.68 -4.64 -0.46
CA GLU A 879 33.20 -4.02 -1.68
C GLU A 879 33.84 -2.65 -1.39
N ASP A 880 35.16 -2.55 -1.60
CA ASP A 880 35.94 -1.32 -1.40
C ASP A 880 35.42 -0.19 -2.28
N GLU A 881 35.10 0.97 -1.69
CA GLU A 881 34.66 2.17 -2.41
C GLU A 881 35.68 2.62 -3.47
N ALA A 882 36.98 2.37 -3.23
CA ALA A 882 38.02 2.66 -4.20
C ALA A 882 37.99 1.73 -5.43
N ALA A 883 37.32 0.58 -5.32
CA ALA A 883 37.14 -0.40 -6.40
C ALA A 883 35.81 -0.24 -7.14
N ARG A 884 34.87 0.58 -6.65
CA ARG A 884 33.58 0.83 -7.30
C ARG A 884 33.76 1.55 -8.63
N GLU A 885 32.91 1.21 -9.60
CA GLU A 885 33.07 1.63 -10.98
C GLU A 885 31.81 2.25 -11.54
N ASN A 886 32.01 3.20 -12.44
CA ASN A 886 31.01 3.72 -13.35
C ASN A 886 31.38 3.20 -14.73
N VAL A 887 30.49 2.42 -15.34
CA VAL A 887 30.69 1.80 -16.65
C VAL A 887 29.51 2.15 -17.53
N ILE A 888 29.77 2.71 -18.72
CA ILE A 888 28.76 2.90 -19.76
C ILE A 888 29.24 2.20 -21.02
N ILE A 889 28.41 1.32 -21.55
CA ILE A 889 28.61 0.58 -22.80
C ILE A 889 27.63 1.15 -23.83
N MET A 890 28.12 1.51 -25.01
CA MET A 890 27.33 2.09 -26.09
C MET A 890 27.62 1.39 -27.40
N HIS A 891 26.57 1.01 -28.13
CA HIS A 891 26.66 0.52 -29.50
C HIS A 891 26.21 1.62 -30.45
N VAL A 892 27.12 2.06 -31.31
CA VAL A 892 26.96 3.29 -32.10
C VAL A 892 27.28 3.03 -33.56
N TRP A 893 26.49 3.63 -34.45
CA TRP A 893 26.76 3.68 -35.87
C TRP A 893 27.48 4.98 -36.21
N ALA A 894 28.76 4.87 -36.56
CA ALA A 894 29.63 6.03 -36.75
C ALA A 894 30.73 5.76 -37.77
N THR A 895 31.30 6.83 -38.33
CA THR A 895 32.62 6.72 -38.97
C THR A 895 33.70 6.55 -37.90
N PRO A 896 34.91 6.07 -38.23
CA PRO A 896 36.00 5.98 -37.26
C PRO A 896 36.38 7.32 -36.61
N ALA A 897 36.15 8.45 -37.30
CA ALA A 897 36.33 9.79 -36.74
C ALA A 897 35.21 10.14 -35.75
N GLY A 898 33.95 9.89 -36.13
CA GLY A 898 32.79 10.13 -35.26
C GLY A 898 32.79 9.26 -34.01
N GLN A 899 33.28 8.01 -34.10
CA GLN A 899 33.45 7.11 -32.94
C GLN A 899 34.40 7.74 -31.91
N LYS A 900 35.59 8.20 -32.35
CA LYS A 900 36.59 8.80 -31.46
C LYS A 900 36.11 10.11 -30.85
N GLU A 901 35.40 10.91 -31.64
CA GLU A 901 34.83 12.17 -31.17
C GLU A 901 33.74 11.92 -30.11
N LEU A 902 32.85 10.96 -30.36
CA LEU A 902 31.82 10.57 -29.38
C LEU A 902 32.43 10.00 -28.09
N GLU A 903 33.42 9.11 -28.20
CA GLU A 903 34.14 8.56 -27.04
C GLU A 903 34.78 9.68 -26.21
N GLY A 904 35.37 10.68 -26.87
CA GLY A 904 35.92 11.87 -26.23
C GLY A 904 34.85 12.71 -25.53
N VAL A 905 33.76 13.05 -26.22
CA VAL A 905 32.67 13.87 -25.69
C VAL A 905 32.01 13.21 -24.48
N VAL A 906 31.63 11.93 -24.58
CA VAL A 906 30.99 11.21 -23.47
C VAL A 906 31.98 11.01 -22.31
N GLY A 907 33.26 10.78 -22.63
CA GLY A 907 34.33 10.72 -21.63
C GLY A 907 34.48 12.02 -20.84
N GLU A 908 34.51 13.17 -21.52
CA GLU A 908 34.59 14.50 -20.89
C GLU A 908 33.35 14.81 -20.05
N VAL A 909 32.16 14.44 -20.54
CA VAL A 909 30.89 14.58 -19.81
C VAL A 909 30.92 13.78 -18.51
N LEU A 910 31.34 12.51 -18.56
CA LEU A 910 31.47 11.66 -17.38
C LEU A 910 32.54 12.17 -16.40
N ASP A 911 33.70 12.61 -16.90
CA ASP A 911 34.74 13.22 -16.07
C ASP A 911 34.27 14.52 -15.40
N GLY A 912 33.40 15.26 -16.09
CA GLY A 912 32.68 16.41 -15.55
C GLY A 912 31.67 16.06 -14.46
N MET A 913 31.15 14.83 -14.40
CA MET A 913 30.19 14.39 -13.39
C MET A 913 30.82 13.83 -12.12
N LEU A 914 32.10 13.43 -12.15
CA LEU A 914 32.78 12.82 -11.01
C LEU A 914 32.89 13.80 -9.82
N TYR A 915 32.57 13.29 -8.63
CA TYR A 915 32.66 14.05 -7.37
C TYR A 915 34.11 14.47 -7.09
N ARG A 916 34.33 15.75 -6.77
CA ARG A 916 35.66 16.31 -6.48
C ARG A 916 35.96 16.23 -4.98
N ALA A 917 37.22 15.97 -4.62
CA ALA A 917 37.66 15.86 -3.22
C ALA A 917 37.53 17.17 -2.40
N THR A 918 37.36 18.32 -3.07
CA THR A 918 37.06 19.62 -2.45
C THR A 918 35.84 20.22 -3.15
N PRO A 919 34.63 20.07 -2.59
CA PRO A 919 33.42 20.62 -3.19
C PRO A 919 33.43 22.15 -3.13
N LEU A 920 32.93 22.81 -4.18
CA LEU A 920 32.64 24.25 -4.14
C LEU A 920 31.43 24.48 -3.22
N GLU A 921 31.36 25.61 -2.49
CA GLU A 921 30.28 25.89 -1.50
C GLU A 921 28.85 25.76 -2.07
N ALA A 922 28.67 25.89 -3.38
CA ALA A 922 27.39 25.69 -4.08
C ALA A 922 26.98 24.20 -4.23
N GLU A 923 27.92 23.25 -4.12
CA GLU A 923 27.70 21.81 -4.31
C GLU A 923 27.21 21.09 -3.04
N VAL A 924 27.31 21.74 -1.88
CA VAL A 924 26.87 21.20 -0.58
C VAL A 924 25.39 21.52 -0.30
N ALA A 925 24.81 22.46 -1.05
CA ALA A 925 23.47 23.02 -0.79
C ALA A 925 22.40 22.68 -1.86
N GLY A 926 22.73 21.90 -2.88
CA GLY A 926 21.79 21.56 -3.97
C GLY A 926 20.97 20.30 -3.68
N GLU A 927 19.68 20.33 -4.03
CA GLU A 927 18.80 19.16 -4.10
C GLU A 927 19.42 18.08 -5.01
N ASP A 928 19.22 16.79 -4.69
CA ASP A 928 19.70 15.62 -5.46
C ASP A 928 19.28 15.68 -6.95
N GLY A 929 18.23 16.45 -7.27
CA GLY A 929 17.72 16.69 -8.62
C GLY A 929 17.07 15.47 -9.28
N LEU A 930 17.25 14.29 -8.69
CA LEU A 930 16.69 13.02 -9.10
C LEU A 930 15.50 12.63 -8.21
N PRO A 931 14.43 12.04 -8.76
CA PRO A 931 13.32 11.48 -7.97
C PRO A 931 13.84 10.33 -7.08
N PRO A 932 13.26 10.08 -5.89
CA PRO A 932 13.67 8.95 -5.05
C PRO A 932 13.61 7.63 -5.85
N TRP A 933 14.37 6.61 -5.44
CA TRP A 933 14.14 5.28 -5.99
C TRP A 933 12.68 4.91 -5.71
N ASP A 934 11.94 4.59 -6.78
CA ASP A 934 10.54 4.18 -6.72
C ASP A 934 10.44 2.67 -6.47
#